data_AF-A0A8J7HLS4-F1
#
_entry.id   AF-A0A8J7HLS4-F1
#
_cell.length_a   1.000
_cell.length_b   1.000
_cell.length_c   1.000
_cell.angle_alpha   90.00
_cell.angle_beta   90.00
_cell.angle_gamma   90.00
#
_symmetry.space_group_name_H-M   'P 1'
#
loop_
_entity.id
_entity.type
_entity.pdbx_description
1 polymer ?
#
loop_
_entity_poly.entity_id
_entity_poly.type
_entity_poly.pdbx_seq_one_letter_code
_entity_poly.pdbx_strand_id
1 'polypeptide(L)'
;MGIDLQLPDINVTSLKEAPIHFFRQIQPHGVLLVLEEPELKILQISSNTWNIFGINPENVLHKKLEDLLDPFQIERIKTGLSEDNLEFINPTKIWVRKKGDDYVVFDAVFHRNAEGFLILELEPAISRENIPFLSFYHLARASINQLEKTSNLRDFCQIIVQEVRKVTGFDRVMLYKFDDDGHGSVIAEEKLASMEPYLGLHYPESDIPKPARKLFVSNSIRLIPDSYAEPVQILPANNPVSDRPVDLTNSILRSAASCHTEYLHNMGVGASLTISLIKDQKLWGLIACHHQSPKYVSYELRKACEFLGRVIFSEISAREETEDYDYRMSLTHIQSLLVEYMSQEENFIDGLVKYQPNLLNLTSAQGAAVCFGDHCTVIGETPKEEDLNYLVQWLKNNVDEEVFYTDSLPQIYPDAERFKNVASGLLAIPISRRNYVLWFRPEVIQTVNWGGDPHKAFEVSQTEGNVRLCPRKSFELWKETVRLTSLPWQAVEIKAALELRKAIVNIVLRQADELAQLAQDLERSNAELKKFAYVASHDLQEPLNQVANYVQLLEMRYQGELDEDANEFITYAVEGVSLMQTLIDDVLVYSKVDTQAIAFQPTQVETALERALSNLRQRILETGATITHDALPTVMAGSTQLMQLFQNLIANAIKFRSDQPLQIHVGAERLEDEWLFWVRDNGIGIDPQFSDRIFVIFQRLHTRDEYPGTGMGLAICKKIIECHRGRIWVESQLGEGATFYFTIPVGGRERERRNGRKTQNNIFG
;
A
#
# COMPACT_ATOMS: atom_id res chain seq x y z
N MET A 1 -23.79 -34.90 -35.20
CA MET A 1 -22.92 -33.79 -35.65
C MET A 1 -23.67 -32.50 -35.36
N GLY A 2 -23.55 -31.98 -34.15
CA GLY A 2 -24.06 -30.67 -33.79
C GLY A 2 -23.04 -29.64 -34.24
N ILE A 3 -23.45 -28.73 -35.12
CA ILE A 3 -22.61 -27.65 -35.60
C ILE A 3 -22.50 -26.65 -34.45
N ASP A 4 -21.32 -26.56 -33.85
CA ASP A 4 -20.93 -25.51 -32.91
C ASP A 4 -20.65 -24.25 -33.75
N LEU A 5 -21.72 -23.48 -34.01
CA LEU A 5 -21.61 -22.18 -34.66
C LEU A 5 -21.11 -21.18 -33.61
N GLN A 6 -19.85 -20.80 -33.73
CA GLN A 6 -19.30 -19.62 -33.06
C GLN A 6 -20.25 -18.42 -33.30
N LEU A 7 -20.83 -17.93 -32.21
CA LEU A 7 -21.76 -16.81 -32.19
C LEU A 7 -21.06 -15.52 -32.68
N PRO A 8 -21.56 -14.82 -33.70
CA PRO A 8 -21.13 -13.46 -34.01
C PRO A 8 -21.63 -12.51 -32.92
N ASP A 9 -20.79 -11.57 -32.49
CA ASP A 9 -21.00 -10.53 -31.46
C ASP A 9 -22.47 -10.13 -31.22
N ILE A 10 -23.16 -10.86 -30.35
CA ILE A 10 -24.46 -10.46 -29.80
C ILE A 10 -24.16 -9.45 -28.68
N ASN A 11 -24.69 -8.24 -28.80
CA ASN A 11 -24.52 -7.21 -27.79
C ASN A 11 -25.33 -7.56 -26.52
N VAL A 12 -24.76 -8.40 -25.65
CA VAL A 12 -25.34 -8.84 -24.37
C VAL A 12 -25.78 -7.65 -23.50
N THR A 13 -25.15 -6.49 -23.69
CA THR A 13 -25.46 -5.21 -23.04
C THR A 13 -26.90 -4.75 -23.28
N SER A 14 -27.45 -4.90 -24.49
CA SER A 14 -28.82 -4.45 -24.79
C SER A 14 -29.91 -5.32 -24.14
N LEU A 15 -29.57 -6.55 -23.75
CA LEU A 15 -30.46 -7.48 -23.04
C LEU A 15 -30.41 -7.31 -21.51
N LYS A 16 -29.31 -6.74 -20.97
CA LYS A 16 -29.20 -6.30 -19.57
C LYS A 16 -30.05 -5.06 -19.24
N GLU A 17 -30.66 -4.43 -20.25
CA GLU A 17 -31.39 -3.16 -20.16
C GLU A 17 -32.86 -3.26 -20.58
N ALA A 18 -33.48 -4.45 -20.50
CA ALA A 18 -34.89 -4.60 -20.82
C ALA A 18 -35.74 -3.61 -19.98
N PRO A 19 -36.62 -2.79 -20.63
CA PRO A 19 -37.39 -1.76 -19.95
C PRO A 19 -38.58 -2.36 -19.19
N ILE A 20 -38.28 -3.11 -18.13
CA ILE A 20 -39.23 -3.86 -17.30
C ILE A 20 -40.27 -2.98 -16.58
N HIS A 21 -40.07 -1.66 -16.57
CA HIS A 21 -41.00 -0.66 -16.05
C HIS A 21 -42.06 -0.22 -17.06
N PHE A 22 -41.81 -0.39 -18.38
CA PHE A 22 -42.75 -0.03 -19.46
C PHE A 22 -43.55 -1.23 -19.98
N PHE A 23 -43.73 -2.26 -19.15
CA PHE A 23 -44.53 -3.41 -19.52
C PHE A 23 -46.00 -3.04 -19.68
N ARG A 24 -46.62 -3.61 -20.70
CA ARG A 24 -48.04 -3.36 -21.05
C ARG A 24 -48.97 -4.38 -20.40
N GLN A 25 -48.48 -5.09 -19.40
CA GLN A 25 -49.15 -6.23 -18.79
C GLN A 25 -49.09 -6.16 -17.26
N ILE A 26 -50.18 -6.59 -16.63
CA ILE A 26 -50.30 -6.77 -15.19
C ILE A 26 -50.56 -8.23 -14.83
N GLN A 27 -50.37 -8.56 -13.55
CA GLN A 27 -50.75 -9.83 -12.96
C GLN A 27 -52.29 -9.93 -12.89
N PRO A 28 -52.89 -11.09 -13.18
CA PRO A 28 -54.33 -11.20 -13.41
C PRO A 28 -55.20 -11.13 -12.15
N HIS A 29 -54.60 -11.16 -10.95
CA HIS A 29 -55.33 -11.20 -9.68
C HIS A 29 -55.96 -9.85 -9.29
N GLY A 30 -55.57 -8.74 -9.92
CA GLY A 30 -56.12 -7.41 -9.68
C GLY A 30 -56.42 -6.64 -10.97
N VAL A 31 -56.96 -5.44 -10.85
CA VAL A 31 -57.27 -4.53 -11.96
C VAL A 31 -56.44 -3.26 -11.84
N LEU A 32 -55.92 -2.76 -12.95
CA LEU A 32 -55.21 -1.49 -13.01
C LEU A 32 -56.00 -0.48 -13.85
N LEU A 33 -56.13 0.75 -13.37
CA LEU A 33 -56.68 1.90 -14.08
C LEU A 33 -55.65 3.03 -14.08
N VAL A 34 -55.49 3.70 -15.22
CA VAL A 34 -54.74 4.95 -15.35
C VAL A 34 -55.73 6.09 -15.49
N LEU A 35 -55.62 7.08 -14.62
CA LEU A 35 -56.58 8.17 -14.47
C LEU A 35 -55.94 9.52 -14.82
N GLU A 36 -56.71 10.38 -15.48
CA GLU A 36 -56.41 11.79 -15.72
C GLU A 36 -57.07 12.65 -14.64
N GLU A 37 -56.26 13.44 -13.93
CA GLU A 37 -56.72 14.41 -12.92
C GLU A 37 -57.05 15.76 -13.59
N PRO A 38 -58.00 16.56 -13.04
CA PRO A 38 -58.77 16.33 -11.80
C PRO A 38 -60.08 15.56 -11.98
N GLU A 39 -60.58 15.34 -13.21
CA GLU A 39 -61.87 14.70 -13.44
C GLU A 39 -61.90 13.19 -13.17
N LEU A 40 -60.74 12.57 -12.91
CA LEU A 40 -60.55 11.13 -12.72
C LEU A 40 -61.07 10.33 -13.92
N LYS A 41 -60.74 10.81 -15.12
CA LYS A 41 -61.11 10.16 -16.38
C LYS A 41 -60.22 8.95 -16.63
N ILE A 42 -60.82 7.82 -16.99
CA ILE A 42 -60.13 6.55 -17.20
C ILE A 42 -59.48 6.55 -18.59
N LEU A 43 -58.15 6.68 -18.61
CA LEU A 43 -57.35 6.70 -19.83
C LEU A 43 -56.97 5.29 -20.30
N GLN A 44 -56.63 4.41 -19.36
CA GLN A 44 -56.28 3.02 -19.64
C GLN A 44 -56.84 2.11 -18.54
N ILE A 45 -57.10 0.85 -18.89
CA ILE A 45 -57.61 -0.17 -17.97
C ILE A 45 -57.09 -1.56 -18.34
N SER A 46 -56.90 -2.44 -17.37
CA SER A 46 -56.54 -3.83 -17.66
C SER A 46 -57.70 -4.61 -18.30
N SER A 47 -57.38 -5.59 -19.14
CA SER A 47 -58.35 -6.36 -19.93
C SER A 47 -59.21 -7.35 -19.11
N ASN A 48 -58.85 -7.62 -17.86
CA ASN A 48 -59.49 -8.60 -16.98
C ASN A 48 -60.69 -8.09 -16.17
N THR A 49 -61.18 -6.87 -16.44
CA THR A 49 -62.31 -6.27 -15.71
C THR A 49 -63.60 -7.10 -15.80
N TRP A 50 -63.83 -7.77 -16.93
CA TRP A 50 -64.97 -8.66 -17.10
C TRP A 50 -64.90 -9.84 -16.14
N ASN A 51 -63.73 -10.48 -16.03
CA ASN A 51 -63.54 -11.63 -15.15
C ASN A 51 -63.66 -11.24 -13.67
N ILE A 52 -63.19 -10.04 -13.31
CA ILE A 52 -63.13 -9.59 -11.92
C ILE A 52 -64.47 -8.98 -11.45
N PHE A 53 -65.00 -7.97 -12.14
CA PHE A 53 -66.22 -7.26 -11.73
C PHE A 53 -67.32 -7.20 -12.82
N GLY A 54 -67.21 -7.98 -13.90
CA GLY A 54 -68.31 -8.21 -14.83
C GLY A 54 -68.59 -7.08 -15.82
N ILE A 55 -67.67 -6.15 -16.02
CA ILE A 55 -67.82 -5.02 -16.94
C ILE A 55 -66.72 -5.09 -18.00
N ASN A 56 -67.09 -4.98 -19.28
CA ASN A 56 -66.13 -4.97 -20.38
C ASN A 56 -65.25 -3.69 -20.35
N PRO A 57 -63.94 -3.79 -20.64
CA PRO A 57 -63.02 -2.64 -20.65
C PRO A 57 -63.52 -1.45 -21.48
N GLU A 58 -64.08 -1.73 -22.67
CA GLU A 58 -64.62 -0.72 -23.59
C GLU A 58 -65.76 0.11 -22.99
N ASN A 59 -66.52 -0.47 -22.05
CA ASN A 59 -67.62 0.22 -21.38
C ASN A 59 -67.15 1.17 -20.27
N VAL A 60 -65.87 1.12 -19.91
CA VAL A 60 -65.25 1.88 -18.81
C VAL A 60 -64.24 2.89 -19.35
N LEU A 61 -63.56 2.58 -20.46
CA LEU A 61 -62.61 3.49 -21.10
C LEU A 61 -63.26 4.84 -21.44
N HIS A 62 -62.50 5.92 -21.22
CA HIS A 62 -62.88 7.32 -21.42
C HIS A 62 -64.04 7.84 -20.56
N LYS A 63 -64.63 7.00 -19.71
CA LYS A 63 -65.57 7.41 -18.67
C LYS A 63 -64.83 7.93 -17.45
N LYS A 64 -65.57 8.53 -16.52
CA LYS A 64 -65.01 8.97 -15.25
C LYS A 64 -65.11 7.86 -14.22
N LEU A 65 -64.24 7.89 -13.21
CA LEU A 65 -64.31 6.94 -12.10
C LEU A 65 -65.67 7.02 -11.36
N GLU A 66 -66.32 8.19 -11.35
CA GLU A 66 -67.67 8.40 -10.80
C GLU A 66 -68.78 7.63 -11.52
N ASP A 67 -68.54 7.14 -12.73
CA ASP A 67 -69.47 6.27 -13.46
C ASP A 67 -69.38 4.80 -13.00
N LEU A 68 -68.30 4.43 -12.28
CA LEU A 68 -68.05 3.08 -11.77
C LEU A 68 -68.37 2.95 -10.27
N LEU A 69 -68.16 4.02 -9.51
CA LEU A 69 -68.28 4.05 -8.05
C LEU A 69 -69.42 4.95 -7.61
N ASP A 70 -69.96 4.72 -6.42
CA ASP A 70 -70.98 5.63 -5.87
C ASP A 70 -70.38 6.98 -5.41
N PRO A 71 -71.20 8.04 -5.29
CA PRO A 71 -70.73 9.37 -4.93
C PRO A 71 -69.99 9.45 -3.59
N PHE A 72 -70.35 8.59 -2.62
CA PHE A 72 -69.70 8.58 -1.31
C PHE A 72 -68.25 8.11 -1.41
N GLN A 73 -67.98 7.08 -2.20
CA GLN A 73 -66.62 6.62 -2.47
C GLN A 73 -65.80 7.67 -3.22
N ILE A 74 -66.39 8.36 -4.20
CA ILE A 74 -65.70 9.38 -5.00
C ILE A 74 -65.30 10.60 -4.18
N GLU A 75 -66.18 11.12 -3.32
CA GLU A 75 -65.86 12.23 -2.41
C GLU A 75 -64.68 11.87 -1.49
N ARG A 76 -64.68 10.65 -0.95
CA ARG A 76 -63.58 10.16 -0.10
C ARG A 76 -62.27 10.04 -0.89
N ILE A 77 -62.30 9.52 -2.11
CA ILE A 77 -61.12 9.42 -2.99
C ILE A 77 -60.60 10.81 -3.33
N LYS A 78 -61.45 11.75 -3.78
CA LYS A 78 -61.04 13.12 -4.12
C LYS A 78 -60.44 13.86 -2.92
N THR A 79 -61.02 13.69 -1.73
CA THR A 79 -60.46 14.24 -0.48
C THR A 79 -59.08 13.64 -0.23
N GLY A 80 -58.93 12.32 -0.33
CA GLY A 80 -57.64 11.65 -0.13
C GLY A 80 -56.56 12.02 -1.15
N LEU A 81 -56.93 12.22 -2.42
CA LEU A 81 -56.00 12.60 -3.49
C LEU A 81 -55.46 14.04 -3.35
N SER A 82 -56.13 14.87 -2.54
CA SER A 82 -55.66 16.22 -2.21
C SER A 82 -54.50 16.25 -1.21
N GLU A 83 -54.20 15.12 -0.55
CA GLU A 83 -53.03 14.99 0.32
C GLU A 83 -51.73 14.86 -0.51
N ASP A 84 -50.65 15.46 -0.03
CA ASP A 84 -49.33 15.39 -0.68
C ASP A 84 -48.75 13.96 -0.68
N ASN A 85 -49.12 13.13 0.31
CA ASN A 85 -48.67 11.74 0.43
C ASN A 85 -49.83 10.74 0.35
N LEU A 86 -49.93 10.06 -0.78
CA LEU A 86 -50.98 9.05 -1.03
C LEU A 86 -50.84 7.78 -0.17
N GLU A 87 -49.74 7.58 0.57
CA GLU A 87 -49.61 6.42 1.47
C GLU A 87 -50.66 6.40 2.59
N PHE A 88 -51.14 7.57 3.05
CA PHE A 88 -52.15 7.64 4.12
C PHE A 88 -53.54 7.18 3.69
N ILE A 89 -53.82 7.19 2.39
CA ILE A 89 -55.09 6.74 1.82
C ILE A 89 -55.03 5.28 1.35
N ASN A 90 -53.84 4.66 1.38
CA ASN A 90 -53.61 3.32 0.87
C ASN A 90 -53.54 2.27 2.01
N PRO A 91 -54.35 1.19 1.97
CA PRO A 91 -55.37 0.89 0.98
C PRO A 91 -56.71 1.54 1.36
N THR A 92 -57.49 1.96 0.37
CA THR A 92 -58.89 2.36 0.58
C THR A 92 -59.82 1.25 0.12
N LYS A 93 -60.82 0.90 0.93
CA LYS A 93 -61.85 -0.06 0.51
C LYS A 93 -62.75 0.57 -0.55
N ILE A 94 -62.81 -0.03 -1.73
CA ILE A 94 -63.68 0.36 -2.85
C ILE A 94 -64.59 -0.81 -3.20
N TRP A 95 -65.86 -0.56 -3.49
CA TRP A 95 -66.79 -1.58 -3.96
C TRP A 95 -67.39 -1.21 -5.31
N VAL A 96 -67.29 -2.16 -6.25
CA VAL A 96 -67.82 -2.02 -7.62
C VAL A 96 -69.03 -2.94 -7.77
N ARG A 97 -70.11 -2.40 -8.33
CA ARG A 97 -71.34 -3.16 -8.60
C ARG A 97 -71.15 -4.06 -9.82
N LYS A 98 -71.38 -5.36 -9.68
CA LYS A 98 -71.24 -6.35 -10.76
C LYS A 98 -72.54 -6.52 -11.55
N LYS A 99 -73.61 -6.96 -10.88
CA LYS A 99 -74.95 -7.16 -11.47
C LYS A 99 -76.01 -7.17 -10.37
N GLY A 100 -77.11 -6.45 -10.53
CA GLY A 100 -78.13 -6.31 -9.47
C GLY A 100 -77.55 -5.66 -8.21
N ASP A 101 -77.80 -6.25 -7.05
CA ASP A 101 -77.29 -5.80 -5.74
C ASP A 101 -75.96 -6.48 -5.32
N ASP A 102 -75.30 -7.22 -6.22
CA ASP A 102 -74.00 -7.85 -5.95
C ASP A 102 -72.83 -6.86 -6.14
N TYR A 103 -71.97 -6.77 -5.13
CA TYR A 103 -70.77 -5.94 -5.11
C TYR A 103 -69.51 -6.78 -4.97
N VAL A 104 -68.45 -6.37 -5.65
CA VAL A 104 -67.09 -6.86 -5.41
C VAL A 104 -66.32 -5.77 -4.67
N VAL A 105 -65.72 -6.14 -3.54
CA VAL A 105 -64.93 -5.23 -2.71
C VAL A 105 -63.46 -5.40 -3.04
N PHE A 106 -62.74 -4.28 -3.11
CA PHE A 106 -61.32 -4.18 -3.42
C PHE A 106 -60.58 -3.39 -2.36
N ASP A 107 -59.33 -3.75 -2.16
CA ASP A 107 -58.30 -2.89 -1.62
C ASP A 107 -57.73 -2.04 -2.76
N ALA A 108 -58.00 -0.75 -2.72
CA ALA A 108 -57.56 0.21 -3.71
C ALA A 108 -56.28 0.90 -3.28
N VAL A 109 -55.28 0.89 -4.16
CA VAL A 109 -53.99 1.54 -3.95
C VAL A 109 -53.78 2.58 -5.04
N PHE A 110 -53.49 3.80 -4.62
CA PHE A 110 -53.26 4.96 -5.47
C PHE A 110 -51.78 5.35 -5.45
N HIS A 111 -51.21 5.62 -6.61
CA HIS A 111 -49.90 6.24 -6.71
C HIS A 111 -49.80 7.08 -7.97
N ARG A 112 -48.92 8.09 -7.96
CA ARG A 112 -48.58 8.88 -9.15
C ARG A 112 -47.26 8.39 -9.70
N ASN A 113 -47.19 8.16 -11.01
CA ASN A 113 -45.94 7.80 -11.67
C ASN A 113 -45.08 9.05 -11.96
N ALA A 114 -43.88 8.87 -12.51
CA ALA A 114 -42.96 9.97 -12.80
C ALA A 114 -43.49 10.98 -13.85
N GLU A 115 -44.43 10.55 -14.70
CA GLU A 115 -45.11 11.41 -15.69
C GLU A 115 -46.29 12.19 -15.09
N GLY A 116 -46.63 11.94 -13.81
CA GLY A 116 -47.74 12.60 -13.12
C GLY A 116 -49.10 11.95 -13.31
N PHE A 117 -49.20 10.80 -14.00
CA PHE A 117 -50.46 10.07 -14.13
C PHE A 117 -50.81 9.37 -12.81
N LEU A 118 -52.09 9.44 -12.43
CA LEU A 118 -52.63 8.73 -11.28
C LEU A 118 -52.95 7.28 -11.67
N ILE A 119 -52.35 6.33 -10.99
CA ILE A 119 -52.57 4.90 -11.17
C ILE A 119 -53.37 4.38 -9.99
N LEU A 120 -54.48 3.71 -10.29
CA LEU A 120 -55.35 3.03 -9.33
C LEU A 120 -55.24 1.52 -9.54
N GLU A 121 -54.81 0.81 -8.51
CA GLU A 121 -54.72 -0.65 -8.49
C GLU A 121 -55.75 -1.23 -7.53
N LEU A 122 -56.54 -2.17 -8.01
CA LEU A 122 -57.62 -2.81 -7.28
C LEU A 122 -57.28 -4.28 -7.08
N GLU A 123 -56.99 -4.66 -5.83
CA GLU A 123 -56.82 -6.05 -5.43
C GLU A 123 -58.10 -6.54 -4.73
N PRO A 124 -58.64 -7.74 -5.05
CA PRO A 124 -59.82 -8.26 -4.38
C PRO A 124 -59.65 -8.29 -2.85
N ALA A 125 -60.56 -7.65 -2.13
CA ALA A 125 -60.56 -7.66 -0.68
C ALA A 125 -61.02 -9.03 -0.18
N ILE A 126 -60.08 -9.88 0.19
CA ILE A 126 -60.40 -11.18 0.78
C ILE A 126 -60.90 -10.94 2.21
N SER A 127 -62.20 -11.14 2.42
CA SER A 127 -62.83 -11.20 3.74
C SER A 127 -62.40 -12.49 4.44
N ARG A 128 -61.16 -12.56 4.95
CA ARG A 128 -60.77 -13.57 5.94
C ARG A 128 -59.45 -13.23 6.64
N GLU A 129 -59.55 -13.41 7.95
CA GLU A 129 -58.54 -13.38 9.00
C GLU A 129 -58.04 -11.98 9.40
N ASN A 130 -58.46 -11.60 10.61
CA ASN A 130 -57.75 -10.66 11.47
C ASN A 130 -56.27 -11.09 11.49
N ILE A 131 -55.46 -10.55 10.58
CA ILE A 131 -54.02 -10.58 10.75
C ILE A 131 -53.78 -9.71 11.97
N PRO A 132 -53.40 -10.25 13.14
CA PRO A 132 -53.29 -9.42 14.32
C PRO A 132 -52.06 -8.55 14.07
N PHE A 133 -52.25 -7.26 13.77
CA PHE A 133 -51.19 -6.26 13.82
C PHE A 133 -50.39 -6.37 15.14
N LEU A 134 -51.06 -6.80 16.21
CA LEU A 134 -50.45 -7.18 17.49
C LEU A 134 -49.38 -8.26 17.35
N SER A 135 -49.56 -9.30 16.53
CA SER A 135 -48.54 -10.31 16.25
C SER A 135 -47.30 -9.69 15.61
N PHE A 136 -47.45 -8.69 14.73
CA PHE A 136 -46.32 -7.96 14.12
C PHE A 136 -45.60 -7.07 15.11
N TYR A 137 -46.35 -6.34 15.93
CA TYR A 137 -45.76 -5.54 17.00
C TYR A 137 -44.99 -6.44 17.99
N HIS A 138 -45.55 -7.61 18.35
CA HIS A 138 -44.85 -8.60 19.16
C HIS A 138 -43.63 -9.19 18.47
N LEU A 139 -43.66 -9.36 17.15
CA LEU A 139 -42.54 -9.88 16.35
C LEU A 139 -41.41 -8.87 16.19
N ALA A 140 -41.74 -7.62 15.89
CA ALA A 140 -40.80 -6.51 15.87
C ALA A 140 -40.18 -6.33 17.28
N ARG A 141 -41.00 -6.38 18.33
CA ARG A 141 -40.54 -6.31 19.72
C ARG A 141 -39.75 -7.54 20.16
N ALA A 142 -40.09 -8.74 19.71
CA ALA A 142 -39.33 -9.96 20.00
C ALA A 142 -37.99 -9.97 19.28
N SER A 143 -37.96 -9.49 18.03
CA SER A 143 -36.73 -9.25 17.27
C SER A 143 -35.86 -8.25 18.05
N ILE A 144 -36.44 -7.14 18.52
CA ILE A 144 -35.74 -6.15 19.35
C ILE A 144 -35.25 -6.75 20.68
N ASN A 145 -36.06 -7.52 21.39
CA ASN A 145 -35.67 -8.11 22.68
C ASN A 145 -34.63 -9.24 22.53
N GLN A 146 -34.59 -9.94 21.39
CA GLN A 146 -33.55 -10.92 21.09
C GLN A 146 -32.23 -10.24 20.67
N LEU A 147 -32.24 -8.94 20.30
CA LEU A 147 -31.03 -8.16 20.05
C LEU A 147 -30.13 -8.07 21.29
N GLU A 148 -30.70 -7.91 22.49
CA GLU A 148 -29.92 -7.78 23.72
C GLU A 148 -29.17 -9.07 24.11
N LYS A 149 -29.56 -10.22 23.54
CA LYS A 149 -29.06 -11.54 23.95
C LYS A 149 -28.06 -12.17 23.00
N THR A 150 -27.92 -11.63 21.78
CA THR A 150 -27.18 -12.29 20.71
C THR A 150 -26.07 -11.38 20.23
N SER A 151 -24.80 -11.78 20.38
CA SER A 151 -23.64 -10.99 19.98
C SER A 151 -23.24 -11.15 18.51
N ASN A 152 -23.71 -12.20 17.82
CA ASN A 152 -23.29 -12.52 16.44
C ASN A 152 -24.32 -12.06 15.39
N LEU A 153 -23.85 -11.41 14.32
CA LEU A 153 -24.66 -11.00 13.16
C LEU A 153 -25.38 -12.18 12.48
N ARG A 154 -24.73 -13.35 12.40
CA ARG A 154 -25.28 -14.53 11.73
C ARG A 154 -26.53 -15.07 12.44
N ASP A 155 -26.46 -15.17 13.75
CA ASP A 155 -27.58 -15.67 14.57
C ASP A 155 -28.78 -14.72 14.48
N PHE A 156 -28.50 -13.41 14.42
CA PHE A 156 -29.53 -12.40 14.20
C PHE A 156 -30.20 -12.56 12.82
N CYS A 157 -29.42 -12.72 11.76
CA CYS A 157 -29.92 -13.00 10.41
C CYS A 157 -30.82 -14.26 10.36
N GLN A 158 -30.48 -15.30 11.12
CA GLN A 158 -31.27 -16.53 11.19
C GLN A 158 -32.63 -16.33 11.90
N ILE A 159 -32.65 -15.55 12.98
CA ILE A 159 -33.90 -15.21 13.68
C ILE A 159 -34.87 -14.46 12.75
N ILE A 160 -34.35 -13.53 11.94
CA ILE A 160 -35.14 -12.73 11.02
C ILE A 160 -35.93 -13.59 10.03
N VAL A 161 -35.24 -14.52 9.35
CA VAL A 161 -35.89 -15.39 8.36
C VAL A 161 -36.92 -16.32 9.01
N GLN A 162 -36.69 -16.74 10.27
CA GLN A 162 -37.66 -17.52 11.05
C GLN A 162 -38.94 -16.74 11.35
N GLU A 163 -38.80 -15.52 11.83
CA GLU A 163 -39.93 -14.67 12.20
C GLU A 163 -40.74 -14.25 10.96
N VAL A 164 -40.06 -13.86 9.86
CA VAL A 164 -40.73 -13.54 8.59
C VAL A 164 -41.48 -14.76 8.05
N ARG A 165 -40.92 -15.97 8.14
CA ARG A 165 -41.61 -17.20 7.70
C ARG A 165 -42.84 -17.50 8.55
N LYS A 166 -42.76 -17.39 9.88
CA LYS A 166 -43.91 -17.61 10.79
C LYS A 166 -45.09 -16.69 10.46
N VAL A 167 -44.76 -15.45 10.12
CA VAL A 167 -45.73 -14.40 9.84
C VAL A 167 -46.38 -14.54 8.47
N THR A 168 -45.55 -14.75 7.46
CA THR A 168 -46.01 -14.77 6.07
C THR A 168 -46.54 -16.14 5.67
N GLY A 169 -46.10 -17.20 6.34
CA GLY A 169 -46.46 -18.59 6.05
C GLY A 169 -45.94 -19.08 4.70
N PHE A 170 -44.85 -18.51 4.19
CA PHE A 170 -44.16 -19.03 3.00
C PHE A 170 -43.39 -20.31 3.34
N ASP A 171 -43.10 -21.12 2.33
CA ASP A 171 -42.42 -22.40 2.55
C ASP A 171 -40.95 -22.20 2.85
N ARG A 172 -40.34 -21.20 2.20
CA ARG A 172 -38.94 -20.80 2.34
C ARG A 172 -38.86 -19.28 2.47
N VAL A 173 -38.00 -18.79 3.37
CA VAL A 173 -37.60 -17.40 3.49
C VAL A 173 -36.08 -17.33 3.57
N MET A 174 -35.48 -16.45 2.79
CA MET A 174 -34.04 -16.28 2.66
C MET A 174 -33.66 -14.83 2.88
N LEU A 175 -32.51 -14.61 3.50
CA LEU A 175 -31.82 -13.33 3.51
C LEU A 175 -30.69 -13.39 2.49
N TYR A 176 -30.81 -12.58 1.45
CA TYR A 176 -29.91 -12.53 0.30
C TYR A 176 -29.10 -11.22 0.35
N LYS A 177 -27.77 -11.31 0.43
CA LYS A 177 -26.86 -10.15 0.50
C LYS A 177 -26.14 -9.99 -0.85
N PHE A 178 -26.09 -8.76 -1.37
CA PHE A 178 -25.28 -8.44 -2.54
C PHE A 178 -23.83 -8.17 -2.13
N ASP A 179 -22.88 -8.56 -2.98
CA ASP A 179 -21.48 -8.13 -2.89
C ASP A 179 -21.19 -6.95 -3.81
N ASP A 180 -19.93 -6.48 -3.82
CA ASP A 180 -19.49 -5.31 -4.56
C ASP A 180 -19.56 -5.51 -6.09
N ASP A 181 -19.41 -6.75 -6.57
CA ASP A 181 -19.57 -7.12 -7.99
C ASP A 181 -21.04 -7.29 -8.39
N GLY A 182 -21.95 -7.22 -7.42
CA GLY A 182 -23.38 -7.35 -7.59
C GLY A 182 -23.87 -8.79 -7.71
N HIS A 183 -23.00 -9.78 -7.50
CA HIS A 183 -23.43 -11.14 -7.18
C HIS A 183 -24.14 -11.12 -5.82
N GLY A 184 -24.76 -12.22 -5.45
CA GLY A 184 -25.25 -12.32 -4.08
C GLY A 184 -25.30 -13.71 -3.53
N SER A 185 -25.42 -13.76 -2.22
CA SER A 185 -25.33 -14.98 -1.43
C SER A 185 -26.46 -15.06 -0.41
N VAL A 186 -26.90 -16.28 -0.13
CA VAL A 186 -27.90 -16.54 0.91
C VAL A 186 -27.17 -16.68 2.25
N ILE A 187 -27.29 -15.65 3.10
CA ILE A 187 -26.58 -15.58 4.40
C ILE A 187 -27.40 -16.16 5.56
N ALA A 188 -28.72 -16.25 5.41
CA ALA A 188 -29.62 -16.93 6.33
C ALA A 188 -30.82 -17.52 5.59
N GLU A 189 -31.36 -18.62 6.12
CA GLU A 189 -32.47 -19.33 5.49
C GLU A 189 -33.34 -20.05 6.53
N GLU A 190 -34.66 -19.94 6.38
CA GLU A 190 -35.63 -20.79 7.05
C GLU A 190 -36.54 -21.44 6.00
N LYS A 191 -36.76 -22.75 6.09
CA LYS A 191 -37.52 -23.50 5.08
C LYS A 191 -38.28 -24.69 5.67
N LEU A 192 -39.19 -25.27 4.89
CA LEU A 192 -39.72 -26.61 5.17
C LEU A 192 -38.60 -27.66 5.18
N ALA A 193 -38.73 -28.66 6.06
CA ALA A 193 -37.74 -29.72 6.20
C ALA A 193 -37.54 -30.54 4.91
N SER A 194 -38.59 -30.68 4.10
CA SER A 194 -38.59 -31.42 2.84
C SER A 194 -37.90 -30.72 1.67
N MET A 195 -37.61 -29.42 1.77
CA MET A 195 -37.00 -28.65 0.67
C MET A 195 -35.47 -28.69 0.75
N GLU A 196 -34.79 -28.61 -0.39
CA GLU A 196 -33.33 -28.50 -0.43
C GLU A 196 -32.84 -27.16 0.13
N PRO A 197 -31.73 -27.09 0.87
CA PRO A 197 -31.22 -25.83 1.41
C PRO A 197 -30.54 -24.97 0.34
N TYR A 198 -30.77 -23.66 0.38
CA TYR A 198 -30.03 -22.68 -0.42
C TYR A 198 -29.05 -21.84 0.40
N LEU A 199 -29.00 -22.04 1.72
CA LEU A 199 -28.04 -21.38 2.61
C LEU A 199 -26.59 -21.56 2.12
N GLY A 200 -25.87 -20.44 2.00
CA GLY A 200 -24.47 -20.41 1.54
C GLY A 200 -24.30 -20.56 0.02
N LEU A 201 -25.39 -20.62 -0.75
CA LEU A 201 -25.31 -20.57 -2.21
C LEU A 201 -25.06 -19.14 -2.71
N HIS A 202 -24.23 -19.04 -3.75
CA HIS A 202 -23.93 -17.83 -4.50
C HIS A 202 -24.69 -17.82 -5.82
N TYR A 203 -25.09 -16.63 -6.25
CA TYR A 203 -25.89 -16.39 -7.43
C TYR A 203 -25.25 -15.23 -8.22
N PRO A 204 -25.11 -15.37 -9.54
CA PRO A 204 -24.46 -14.36 -10.36
C PRO A 204 -25.28 -13.07 -10.41
N GLU A 205 -24.59 -11.96 -10.72
CA GLU A 205 -25.15 -10.59 -10.84
C GLU A 205 -26.34 -10.53 -11.80
N SER A 206 -26.34 -11.49 -12.71
CA SER A 206 -27.20 -11.60 -13.83
C SER A 206 -28.58 -12.18 -13.48
N ASP A 207 -28.70 -12.91 -12.37
CA ASP A 207 -30.00 -13.42 -11.88
C ASP A 207 -30.95 -12.29 -11.47
N ILE A 208 -30.38 -11.20 -10.95
CA ILE A 208 -31.11 -9.99 -10.58
C ILE A 208 -30.42 -8.80 -11.26
N PRO A 209 -30.69 -8.53 -12.56
CA PRO A 209 -29.92 -7.57 -13.34
C PRO A 209 -30.13 -6.12 -12.85
N LYS A 210 -29.23 -5.20 -13.24
CA LYS A 210 -29.26 -3.77 -12.85
C LYS A 210 -30.64 -3.09 -12.92
N PRO A 211 -31.48 -3.25 -13.97
CA PRO A 211 -32.81 -2.65 -14.00
C PRO A 211 -33.74 -3.18 -12.91
N ALA A 212 -33.65 -4.48 -12.58
CA ALA A 212 -34.42 -5.08 -11.50
C ALA A 212 -33.96 -4.55 -10.14
N ARG A 213 -32.64 -4.43 -9.92
CA ARG A 213 -32.09 -3.82 -8.69
C ARG A 213 -32.54 -2.37 -8.52
N LYS A 214 -32.55 -1.57 -9.60
CA LYS A 214 -33.07 -0.19 -9.57
C LYS A 214 -34.55 -0.13 -9.18
N LEU A 215 -35.37 -1.05 -9.70
CA LEU A 215 -36.77 -1.15 -9.30
C LEU A 215 -36.94 -1.50 -7.82
N PHE A 216 -36.11 -2.40 -7.28
CA PHE A 216 -36.16 -2.74 -5.85
C PHE A 216 -35.80 -1.57 -4.93
N VAL A 217 -35.03 -0.58 -5.42
CA VAL A 217 -34.77 0.67 -4.69
C VAL A 217 -35.99 1.59 -4.71
N SER A 218 -36.70 1.68 -5.84
CA SER A 218 -37.90 2.52 -5.98
C SER A 218 -39.16 1.90 -5.35
N ASN A 219 -39.26 0.57 -5.36
CA ASN A 219 -40.37 -0.18 -4.81
C ASN A 219 -39.84 -1.29 -3.89
N SER A 220 -39.93 -1.03 -2.58
CA SER A 220 -39.33 -1.85 -1.53
C SER A 220 -40.00 -3.22 -1.32
N ILE A 221 -41.13 -3.50 -1.99
CA ILE A 221 -41.82 -4.77 -1.85
C ILE A 221 -42.43 -5.25 -3.16
N ARG A 222 -42.27 -6.53 -3.45
CA ARG A 222 -42.75 -7.14 -4.69
C ARG A 222 -43.41 -8.48 -4.43
N LEU A 223 -44.68 -8.62 -4.83
CA LEU A 223 -45.44 -9.88 -4.75
C LEU A 223 -45.70 -10.43 -6.16
N ILE A 224 -45.50 -11.74 -6.29
CA ILE A 224 -45.98 -12.59 -7.39
C ILE A 224 -46.79 -13.71 -6.72
N PRO A 225 -48.13 -13.60 -6.62
CA PRO A 225 -48.94 -14.55 -5.87
C PRO A 225 -49.16 -15.86 -6.63
N ASP A 226 -48.98 -15.84 -7.95
CA ASP A 226 -49.01 -17.02 -8.81
C ASP A 226 -48.07 -16.80 -9.98
N SER A 227 -46.98 -17.57 -10.04
CA SER A 227 -45.99 -17.49 -11.10
C SER A 227 -46.48 -18.14 -12.41
N TYR A 228 -47.50 -18.99 -12.36
CA TYR A 228 -48.07 -19.69 -13.52
C TYR A 228 -49.27 -18.94 -14.13
N ALA A 229 -49.75 -17.89 -13.47
CA ALA A 229 -50.90 -17.12 -13.94
C ALA A 229 -50.55 -16.30 -15.20
N GLU A 230 -51.42 -16.38 -16.21
CA GLU A 230 -51.22 -15.63 -17.46
C GLU A 230 -51.40 -14.12 -17.25
N PRO A 231 -50.44 -13.30 -17.69
CA PRO A 231 -50.51 -11.85 -17.53
C PRO A 231 -51.56 -11.25 -18.47
N VAL A 232 -52.19 -10.16 -18.04
CA VAL A 232 -53.30 -9.52 -18.77
C VAL A 232 -52.88 -8.15 -19.28
N GLN A 233 -53.32 -7.81 -20.49
CA GLN A 233 -52.93 -6.57 -21.18
C GLN A 233 -53.60 -5.34 -20.58
N ILE A 234 -52.91 -4.20 -20.63
CA ILE A 234 -53.45 -2.86 -20.41
C ILE A 234 -53.97 -2.33 -21.76
N LEU A 235 -55.19 -1.81 -21.76
CA LEU A 235 -55.89 -1.31 -22.93
C LEU A 235 -56.22 0.18 -22.75
N PRO A 236 -55.97 1.03 -23.77
CA PRO A 236 -55.06 0.79 -24.89
C PRO A 236 -53.61 0.58 -24.42
N ALA A 237 -52.78 0.00 -25.29
CA ALA A 237 -51.38 -0.36 -24.97
C ALA A 237 -50.48 0.86 -24.66
N ASN A 238 -50.72 1.99 -25.32
CA ASN A 238 -50.09 3.27 -25.04
C ASN A 238 -51.08 4.17 -24.32
N ASN A 239 -50.58 5.03 -23.43
CA ASN A 239 -51.36 6.07 -22.80
C ASN A 239 -51.88 7.05 -23.86
N PRO A 240 -53.19 7.34 -23.92
CA PRO A 240 -53.77 8.25 -24.92
C PRO A 240 -53.23 9.69 -24.90
N VAL A 241 -52.64 10.14 -23.78
CA VAL A 241 -52.13 11.51 -23.63
C VAL A 241 -50.64 11.57 -23.99
N SER A 242 -49.82 10.62 -23.51
CA SER A 242 -48.37 10.63 -23.78
C SER A 242 -47.95 9.86 -25.03
N ASP A 243 -48.85 9.07 -25.63
CA ASP A 243 -48.60 8.12 -26.74
C ASP A 243 -47.43 7.16 -26.48
N ARG A 244 -47.19 6.83 -25.21
CA ARG A 244 -46.14 5.92 -24.74
C ARG A 244 -46.72 4.89 -23.77
N PRO A 245 -46.08 3.73 -23.57
CA PRO A 245 -46.44 2.83 -22.49
C PRO A 245 -46.32 3.56 -21.14
N VAL A 246 -47.28 3.34 -20.26
CA VAL A 246 -47.27 3.95 -18.92
C VAL A 246 -46.11 3.37 -18.08
N ASP A 247 -45.41 4.22 -17.34
CA ASP A 247 -44.41 3.79 -16.36
C ASP A 247 -45.10 3.10 -15.15
N LEU A 248 -44.80 1.82 -14.96
CA LEU A 248 -45.30 0.97 -13.89
C LEU A 248 -44.24 0.69 -12.81
N THR A 249 -43.22 1.53 -12.65
CA THR A 249 -42.16 1.38 -11.63
C THR A 249 -42.71 1.13 -10.23
N ASN A 250 -43.72 1.91 -9.83
CA ASN A 250 -44.35 1.86 -8.50
C ASN A 250 -45.55 0.91 -8.42
N SER A 251 -45.88 0.23 -9.51
CA SER A 251 -47.04 -0.65 -9.62
C SER A 251 -46.84 -1.96 -8.86
N ILE A 252 -47.82 -2.33 -8.03
CA ILE A 252 -47.87 -3.62 -7.32
C ILE A 252 -48.27 -4.70 -8.31
N LEU A 253 -49.26 -4.40 -9.15
CA LEU A 253 -49.84 -5.34 -10.11
C LEU A 253 -49.01 -5.56 -11.38
N ARG A 254 -47.98 -4.75 -11.66
CA ARG A 254 -47.11 -4.93 -12.84
C ARG A 254 -46.73 -6.40 -13.05
N SER A 255 -46.70 -6.90 -14.28
CA SER A 255 -46.26 -8.27 -14.54
C SER A 255 -44.76 -8.45 -14.30
N ALA A 256 -44.35 -9.64 -13.88
CA ALA A 256 -42.94 -10.02 -13.90
C ALA A 256 -42.46 -10.21 -15.35
N ALA A 257 -41.15 -10.08 -15.57
CA ALA A 257 -40.55 -10.42 -16.85
C ALA A 257 -40.69 -11.92 -17.11
N SER A 258 -40.95 -12.29 -18.36
CA SER A 258 -41.16 -13.67 -18.76
C SER A 258 -39.93 -14.56 -18.51
N CYS A 259 -38.72 -13.99 -18.54
CA CYS A 259 -37.50 -14.68 -18.10
C CYS A 259 -37.49 -14.95 -16.59
N HIS A 260 -38.03 -14.05 -15.77
CA HIS A 260 -38.09 -14.25 -14.32
C HIS A 260 -39.19 -15.26 -13.93
N THR A 261 -40.33 -15.27 -14.62
CA THR A 261 -41.36 -16.31 -14.37
C THR A 261 -40.84 -17.70 -14.71
N GLU A 262 -40.12 -17.84 -15.83
CA GLU A 262 -39.44 -19.09 -16.21
C GLU A 262 -38.38 -19.49 -15.17
N TYR A 263 -37.64 -18.53 -14.61
CA TYR A 263 -36.68 -18.76 -13.53
C TYR A 263 -37.36 -19.34 -12.30
N LEU A 264 -38.49 -18.75 -11.87
CA LEU A 264 -39.29 -19.25 -10.74
C LEU A 264 -39.83 -20.66 -11.01
N HIS A 265 -40.28 -20.95 -12.23
CA HIS A 265 -40.75 -22.29 -12.62
C HIS A 265 -39.62 -23.34 -12.54
N ASN A 266 -38.44 -23.01 -13.06
CA ASN A 266 -37.27 -23.89 -12.99
C ASN A 266 -36.84 -24.17 -11.53
N MET A 267 -37.11 -23.24 -10.60
CA MET A 267 -36.89 -23.42 -9.16
C MET A 267 -38.07 -24.10 -8.42
N GLY A 268 -39.17 -24.43 -9.10
CA GLY A 268 -40.37 -25.00 -8.48
C GLY A 268 -41.13 -24.02 -7.57
N VAL A 269 -41.07 -22.72 -7.86
CA VAL A 269 -41.70 -21.65 -7.07
C VAL A 269 -43.03 -21.24 -7.70
N GLY A 270 -44.13 -21.46 -6.98
CA GLY A 270 -45.48 -21.07 -7.36
C GLY A 270 -45.86 -19.65 -6.93
N ALA A 271 -45.27 -19.12 -5.85
CA ALA A 271 -45.44 -17.73 -5.44
C ALA A 271 -44.16 -17.17 -4.82
N SER A 272 -43.94 -15.87 -5.01
CA SER A 272 -42.75 -15.16 -4.50
C SER A 272 -43.14 -13.82 -3.87
N LEU A 273 -42.54 -13.53 -2.71
CA LEU A 273 -42.58 -12.21 -2.07
C LEU A 273 -41.14 -11.76 -1.83
N THR A 274 -40.81 -10.53 -2.23
CA THR A 274 -39.48 -9.95 -2.05
C THR A 274 -39.58 -8.63 -1.32
N ILE A 275 -38.71 -8.43 -0.33
CA ILE A 275 -38.61 -7.18 0.46
C ILE A 275 -37.19 -6.65 0.30
N SER A 276 -37.06 -5.39 -0.08
CA SER A 276 -35.78 -4.72 -0.31
C SER A 276 -35.18 -4.22 1.00
N LEU A 277 -33.87 -4.42 1.16
CA LEU A 277 -33.08 -3.87 2.26
C LEU A 277 -32.13 -2.80 1.69
N ILE A 278 -32.29 -1.56 2.13
CA ILE A 278 -31.66 -0.39 1.51
C ILE A 278 -30.79 0.34 2.52
N LYS A 279 -29.50 0.54 2.20
CA LYS A 279 -28.53 1.37 2.96
C LYS A 279 -28.05 2.50 2.08
N ASP A 280 -28.08 3.74 2.55
CA ASP A 280 -27.56 4.91 1.81
C ASP A 280 -28.04 5.00 0.36
N GLN A 281 -29.35 4.73 0.15
CA GLN A 281 -30.00 4.66 -1.17
C GLN A 281 -29.48 3.57 -2.12
N LYS A 282 -28.65 2.64 -1.62
CA LYS A 282 -28.19 1.45 -2.34
C LYS A 282 -28.88 0.20 -1.82
N LEU A 283 -29.17 -0.73 -2.74
CA LEU A 283 -29.74 -2.02 -2.41
C LEU A 283 -28.65 -2.90 -1.76
N TRP A 284 -28.74 -3.11 -0.45
CA TRP A 284 -27.80 -3.97 0.30
C TRP A 284 -28.15 -5.45 0.12
N GLY A 285 -29.44 -5.76 0.09
CA GLY A 285 -29.91 -7.13 0.01
C GLY A 285 -31.42 -7.24 -0.11
N LEU A 286 -31.91 -8.48 -0.08
CA LEU A 286 -33.33 -8.83 -0.21
C LEU A 286 -33.72 -9.86 0.84
N ILE A 287 -34.93 -9.75 1.38
CA ILE A 287 -35.62 -10.88 1.99
C ILE A 287 -36.48 -11.52 0.91
N ALA A 288 -36.13 -12.74 0.50
CA ALA A 288 -36.79 -13.46 -0.57
C ALA A 288 -37.59 -14.65 -0.01
N CYS A 289 -38.90 -14.64 -0.22
CA CYS A 289 -39.84 -15.64 0.26
C CYS A 289 -40.39 -16.44 -0.91
N HIS A 290 -40.31 -17.77 -0.86
CA HIS A 290 -40.83 -18.68 -1.89
C HIS A 290 -41.86 -19.67 -1.34
N HIS A 291 -42.91 -19.92 -2.12
CA HIS A 291 -43.96 -20.89 -1.82
C HIS A 291 -44.13 -21.80 -3.04
N GLN A 292 -44.41 -23.08 -2.81
CA GLN A 292 -44.53 -24.07 -3.89
C GLN A 292 -45.84 -23.93 -4.67
N SER A 293 -46.91 -23.46 -4.02
CA SER A 293 -48.22 -23.19 -4.63
C SER A 293 -48.52 -21.69 -4.71
N PRO A 294 -49.58 -21.29 -5.43
CA PRO A 294 -50.07 -19.92 -5.38
C PRO A 294 -50.35 -19.46 -3.95
N LYS A 295 -49.92 -18.25 -3.61
CA LYS A 295 -50.08 -17.66 -2.28
C LYS A 295 -50.20 -16.14 -2.38
N TYR A 296 -51.39 -15.65 -2.05
CA TYR A 296 -51.66 -14.24 -1.95
C TYR A 296 -51.32 -13.70 -0.56
N VAL A 297 -50.83 -12.46 -0.52
CA VAL A 297 -50.45 -11.73 0.69
C VAL A 297 -51.13 -10.37 0.61
N SER A 298 -51.96 -10.00 1.58
CA SER A 298 -52.72 -8.75 1.54
C SER A 298 -51.82 -7.51 1.58
N TYR A 299 -52.33 -6.37 1.11
CA TYR A 299 -51.59 -5.11 1.12
C TYR A 299 -51.09 -4.73 2.53
N GLU A 300 -51.95 -4.83 3.54
CA GLU A 300 -51.60 -4.52 4.94
C GLU A 300 -50.47 -5.43 5.45
N LEU A 301 -50.55 -6.73 5.14
CA LEU A 301 -49.53 -7.71 5.48
C LEU A 301 -48.19 -7.39 4.79
N ARG A 302 -48.23 -7.01 3.52
CA ARG A 302 -47.05 -6.57 2.77
C ARG A 302 -46.42 -5.33 3.42
N LYS A 303 -47.21 -4.31 3.76
CA LYS A 303 -46.71 -3.11 4.45
C LYS A 303 -46.12 -3.40 5.82
N ALA A 304 -46.71 -4.33 6.58
CA ALA A 304 -46.14 -4.78 7.84
C ALA A 304 -44.78 -5.49 7.65
N CYS A 305 -44.64 -6.33 6.61
CA CYS A 305 -43.38 -6.97 6.26
C CYS A 305 -42.32 -5.96 5.78
N GLU A 306 -42.72 -4.96 4.99
CA GLU A 306 -41.85 -3.87 4.56
C GLU A 306 -41.31 -3.09 5.76
N PHE A 307 -42.18 -2.69 6.69
CA PHE A 307 -41.78 -2.00 7.92
C PHE A 307 -40.83 -2.84 8.77
N LEU A 308 -41.15 -4.12 8.96
CA LEU A 308 -40.30 -5.05 9.69
C LEU A 308 -38.91 -5.18 9.04
N GLY A 309 -38.85 -5.31 7.71
CA GLY A 309 -37.61 -5.34 6.96
C GLY A 309 -36.74 -4.11 7.20
N ARG A 310 -37.34 -2.90 7.24
CA ARG A 310 -36.62 -1.65 7.54
C ARG A 310 -36.07 -1.61 8.96
N VAL A 311 -36.87 -1.98 9.97
CA VAL A 311 -36.43 -2.02 11.38
C VAL A 311 -35.28 -3.01 11.54
N ILE A 312 -35.45 -4.22 11.03
CA ILE A 312 -34.44 -5.27 11.06
C ILE A 312 -33.15 -4.80 10.39
N PHE A 313 -33.26 -4.16 9.23
CA PHE A 313 -32.09 -3.74 8.48
C PHE A 313 -31.29 -2.62 9.18
N SER A 314 -31.99 -1.72 9.88
CA SER A 314 -31.34 -0.72 10.73
C SER A 314 -30.44 -1.38 11.78
N GLU A 315 -30.89 -2.50 12.35
CA GLU A 315 -30.13 -3.24 13.36
C GLU A 315 -28.97 -4.05 12.78
N ILE A 316 -29.18 -4.70 11.61
CA ILE A 316 -28.07 -5.34 10.86
C ILE A 316 -26.98 -4.31 10.59
N SER A 317 -27.36 -3.14 10.09
CA SER A 317 -26.44 -2.07 9.73
C SER A 317 -25.68 -1.55 10.95
N ALA A 318 -26.36 -1.33 12.08
CA ALA A 318 -25.74 -0.86 13.31
C ALA A 318 -24.73 -1.89 13.88
N ARG A 319 -25.02 -3.19 13.75
CA ARG A 319 -24.11 -4.26 14.19
C ARG A 319 -22.87 -4.38 13.30
N GLU A 320 -23.06 -4.38 11.97
CA GLU A 320 -21.93 -4.35 11.01
C GLU A 320 -21.02 -3.14 11.32
N GLU A 321 -21.61 -1.97 11.57
CA GLU A 321 -20.84 -0.77 11.94
C GLU A 321 -20.13 -0.89 13.29
N THR A 322 -20.71 -1.59 14.27
CA THR A 322 -20.09 -1.81 15.58
C THR A 322 -18.91 -2.78 15.47
N GLU A 323 -19.06 -3.89 14.74
CA GLU A 323 -17.96 -4.84 14.48
C GLU A 323 -16.81 -4.17 13.73
N ASP A 324 -17.12 -3.39 12.68
CA ASP A 324 -16.13 -2.60 11.93
C ASP A 324 -15.46 -1.54 12.83
N TYR A 325 -16.22 -0.90 13.72
CA TYR A 325 -15.69 0.10 14.65
C TYR A 325 -14.74 -0.53 15.66
N ASP A 326 -15.13 -1.62 16.31
CA ASP A 326 -14.30 -2.33 17.29
C ASP A 326 -13.02 -2.85 16.64
N TYR A 327 -13.12 -3.41 15.44
CA TYR A 327 -11.95 -3.85 14.70
C TYR A 327 -11.02 -2.69 14.35
N ARG A 328 -11.55 -1.56 13.85
CA ARG A 328 -10.77 -0.34 13.57
C ARG A 328 -10.10 0.23 14.82
N MET A 329 -10.78 0.20 15.97
CA MET A 329 -10.20 0.64 17.24
C MET A 329 -9.03 -0.26 17.66
N SER A 330 -9.17 -1.57 17.47
CA SER A 330 -8.07 -2.52 17.73
C SER A 330 -6.86 -2.25 16.84
N LEU A 331 -7.06 -1.99 15.54
CA LEU A 331 -5.99 -1.65 14.60
C LEU A 331 -5.32 -0.31 14.97
N THR A 332 -6.09 0.69 15.38
CA THR A 332 -5.57 1.99 15.82
C THR A 332 -4.70 1.85 17.08
N HIS A 333 -5.09 0.96 18.00
CA HIS A 333 -4.30 0.65 19.19
C HIS A 333 -2.98 -0.06 18.82
N ILE A 334 -3.04 -1.09 17.96
CA ILE A 334 -1.84 -1.79 17.45
C ILE A 334 -0.91 -0.81 16.76
N GLN A 335 -1.44 0.04 15.88
CA GLN A 335 -0.67 1.05 15.17
C GLN A 335 0.07 1.98 16.13
N SER A 336 -0.60 2.42 17.20
CA SER A 336 0.01 3.31 18.20
C SER A 336 1.19 2.63 18.92
N LEU A 337 1.05 1.34 19.27
CA LEU A 337 2.13 0.54 19.85
C LEU A 337 3.30 0.35 18.88
N LEU A 338 3.03 0.09 17.59
CA LEU A 338 4.07 -0.03 16.57
C LEU A 338 4.89 1.28 16.46
N VAL A 339 4.23 2.43 16.49
CA VAL A 339 4.91 3.74 16.46
C VAL A 339 5.79 3.95 17.70
N GLU A 340 5.31 3.52 18.87
CA GLU A 340 6.11 3.53 20.10
C GLU A 340 7.35 2.64 19.98
N TYR A 341 7.19 1.37 19.56
CA TYR A 341 8.30 0.42 19.41
C TYR A 341 9.34 0.88 18.38
N MET A 342 8.89 1.40 17.24
CA MET A 342 9.78 1.97 16.22
C MET A 342 10.63 3.13 16.74
N SER A 343 10.09 3.91 17.70
CA SER A 343 10.76 5.09 18.23
C SER A 343 11.76 4.77 19.36
N GLN A 344 11.64 3.59 19.98
CA GLN A 344 12.51 3.15 21.07
C GLN A 344 13.75 2.37 20.58
N GLU A 345 13.66 1.71 19.43
CA GLU A 345 14.78 0.97 18.84
C GLU A 345 15.70 1.89 18.02
N GLU A 346 17.01 1.59 17.98
CA GLU A 346 17.95 2.29 17.10
C GLU A 346 17.62 2.05 15.61
N ASN A 347 17.28 0.80 15.27
CA ASN A 347 16.74 0.43 13.97
C ASN A 347 15.22 0.28 14.08
N PHE A 348 14.46 1.23 13.53
CA PHE A 348 13.00 1.21 13.60
C PHE A 348 12.38 -0.09 13.04
N ILE A 349 13.06 -0.78 12.12
CA ILE A 349 12.61 -2.07 11.56
C ILE A 349 12.47 -3.12 12.67
N ASP A 350 13.34 -3.08 13.68
CA ASP A 350 13.28 -3.99 14.81
C ASP A 350 12.03 -3.76 15.66
N GLY A 351 11.60 -2.51 15.81
CA GLY A 351 10.37 -2.14 16.51
C GLY A 351 9.11 -2.68 15.83
N LEU A 352 9.16 -2.85 14.51
CA LEU A 352 8.07 -3.42 13.71
C LEU A 352 7.97 -4.95 13.79
N VAL A 353 9.06 -5.63 14.15
CA VAL A 353 9.21 -7.09 14.01
C VAL A 353 9.36 -7.82 15.34
N LYS A 354 10.16 -7.30 16.28
CA LYS A 354 10.54 -8.04 17.51
C LYS A 354 9.42 -8.14 18.54
N TYR A 355 8.54 -7.14 18.62
CA TYR A 355 7.55 -7.01 19.70
C TYR A 355 6.18 -7.59 19.33
N GLN A 356 5.26 -7.65 20.29
CA GLN A 356 3.88 -8.08 20.09
C GLN A 356 2.95 -7.04 20.74
N PRO A 357 1.92 -6.55 20.02
CA PRO A 357 1.59 -6.83 18.62
C PRO A 357 2.63 -6.29 17.62
N ASN A 358 2.77 -6.93 16.46
CA ASN A 358 3.67 -6.53 15.36
C ASN A 358 2.92 -6.29 14.04
N LEU A 359 3.67 -6.14 12.94
CA LEU A 359 3.14 -5.97 11.58
C LEU A 359 2.07 -6.98 11.19
N LEU A 360 2.16 -8.24 11.62
CA LEU A 360 1.18 -9.27 11.27
C LEU A 360 -0.21 -8.92 11.83
N ASN A 361 -0.26 -8.38 13.05
CA ASN A 361 -1.51 -8.05 13.74
C ASN A 361 -2.22 -6.83 13.13
N LEU A 362 -1.48 -5.93 12.48
CA LEU A 362 -2.05 -4.71 11.89
C LEU A 362 -2.98 -4.99 10.70
N THR A 363 -2.78 -6.11 10.00
CA THR A 363 -3.51 -6.45 8.77
C THR A 363 -3.97 -7.91 8.75
N SER A 364 -3.99 -8.56 9.92
CA SER A 364 -4.32 -9.99 10.08
C SER A 364 -3.57 -10.90 9.11
N ALA A 365 -2.33 -10.55 8.78
CA ALA A 365 -1.49 -11.25 7.82
C ALA A 365 -0.73 -12.40 8.50
N GLN A 366 -0.34 -13.41 7.71
CA GLN A 366 0.42 -14.56 8.19
C GLN A 366 1.93 -14.37 7.97
N GLY A 367 2.31 -13.49 7.05
CA GLY A 367 3.68 -13.05 6.82
C GLY A 367 3.78 -11.56 6.55
N ALA A 368 4.95 -10.98 6.84
CA ALA A 368 5.30 -9.64 6.41
C ALA A 368 6.81 -9.52 6.16
N ALA A 369 7.19 -8.57 5.29
CA ALA A 369 8.58 -8.25 4.99
C ALA A 369 8.80 -6.74 4.95
N VAL A 370 9.85 -6.27 5.61
CA VAL A 370 10.32 -4.89 5.55
C VAL A 370 11.61 -4.87 4.73
N CYS A 371 11.53 -4.40 3.50
CA CYS A 371 12.65 -4.36 2.56
C CYS A 371 13.21 -2.94 2.48
N PHE A 372 14.47 -2.76 2.91
CA PHE A 372 15.20 -1.49 2.85
C PHE A 372 16.55 -1.70 2.18
N GLY A 373 16.74 -1.07 1.01
CA GLY A 373 17.92 -1.29 0.19
C GLY A 373 17.98 -2.73 -0.35
N ASP A 374 19.08 -3.44 -0.05
CA ASP A 374 19.31 -4.83 -0.51
C ASP A 374 18.97 -5.88 0.56
N HIS A 375 18.41 -5.46 1.71
CA HIS A 375 18.08 -6.35 2.83
C HIS A 375 16.57 -6.34 3.10
N CYS A 376 16.00 -7.53 3.28
CA CYS A 376 14.60 -7.70 3.71
C CYS A 376 14.56 -8.40 5.07
N THR A 377 13.98 -7.74 6.07
CA THR A 377 13.67 -8.35 7.36
C THR A 377 12.28 -8.96 7.29
N VAL A 378 12.15 -10.26 7.54
CA VAL A 378 10.88 -11.01 7.41
C VAL A 378 10.33 -11.42 8.78
N ILE A 379 9.01 -11.57 8.85
CA ILE A 379 8.28 -12.08 10.01
C ILE A 379 7.12 -12.96 9.55
N GLY A 380 6.87 -14.07 10.27
CA GLY A 380 5.82 -15.02 9.92
C GLY A 380 6.17 -15.87 8.69
N GLU A 381 5.15 -16.24 7.91
CA GLU A 381 5.29 -17.08 6.73
C GLU A 381 5.44 -16.22 5.46
N THR A 382 6.65 -16.14 4.91
CA THR A 382 6.95 -15.32 3.73
C THR A 382 7.51 -16.15 2.57
N PRO A 383 7.45 -15.63 1.33
CA PRO A 383 8.28 -16.15 0.23
C PRO A 383 9.77 -16.14 0.60
N LYS A 384 10.56 -16.95 -0.12
CA LYS A 384 12.02 -16.99 0.07
C LYS A 384 12.64 -15.65 -0.33
N GLU A 385 13.82 -15.36 0.19
CA GLU A 385 14.52 -14.09 -0.06
C GLU A 385 14.75 -13.80 -1.55
N GLU A 386 15.09 -14.83 -2.35
CA GLU A 386 15.22 -14.70 -3.80
C GLU A 386 13.90 -14.26 -4.47
N ASP A 387 12.79 -14.90 -4.09
CA ASP A 387 11.45 -14.58 -4.61
C ASP A 387 10.99 -13.18 -4.18
N LEU A 388 11.30 -12.77 -2.94
CA LEU A 388 11.03 -11.42 -2.44
C LEU A 388 11.76 -10.35 -3.24
N ASN A 389 13.03 -10.59 -3.59
CA ASN A 389 13.82 -9.64 -4.39
C ASN A 389 13.22 -9.46 -5.80
N TYR A 390 12.80 -10.55 -6.46
CA TYR A 390 12.10 -10.46 -7.74
C TYR A 390 10.75 -9.75 -7.62
N LEU A 391 9.99 -10.03 -6.56
CA LEU A 391 8.70 -9.38 -6.31
C LEU A 391 8.85 -7.87 -6.08
N VAL A 392 9.83 -7.43 -5.29
CA VAL A 392 10.11 -6.01 -5.06
C VAL A 392 10.54 -5.31 -6.36
N GLN A 393 11.34 -5.98 -7.20
CA GLN A 393 11.72 -5.46 -8.50
C GLN A 393 10.52 -5.35 -9.45
N TRP A 394 9.61 -6.32 -9.41
CA TRP A 394 8.37 -6.29 -10.18
C TRP A 394 7.45 -5.14 -9.73
N LEU A 395 7.23 -4.99 -8.42
CA LEU A 395 6.42 -3.90 -7.84
C LEU A 395 6.95 -2.54 -8.29
N LYS A 396 8.27 -2.33 -8.25
CA LYS A 396 8.91 -1.08 -8.67
C LYS A 396 8.67 -0.72 -10.14
N ASN A 397 8.53 -1.72 -11.02
CA ASN A 397 8.40 -1.50 -12.46
C ASN A 397 6.94 -1.44 -12.94
N ASN A 398 6.01 -1.99 -12.16
CA ASN A 398 4.61 -2.18 -12.60
C ASN A 398 3.59 -1.45 -11.72
N VAL A 399 3.98 -0.94 -10.56
CA VAL A 399 3.05 -0.28 -9.63
C VAL A 399 3.56 1.10 -9.22
N ASP A 400 2.78 2.12 -9.57
CA ASP A 400 3.03 3.54 -9.22
C ASP A 400 2.10 4.05 -8.09
N GLU A 401 1.22 3.19 -7.56
CA GLU A 401 0.24 3.56 -6.53
C GLU A 401 0.84 3.65 -5.12
N GLU A 402 0.20 4.46 -4.26
CA GLU A 402 0.61 4.65 -2.86
C GLU A 402 0.40 3.43 -1.96
N VAL A 403 -0.46 2.51 -2.39
CA VAL A 403 -0.67 1.19 -1.80
C VAL A 403 -1.10 0.26 -2.93
N PHE A 404 -0.47 -0.90 -3.01
CA PHE A 404 -0.87 -1.97 -3.90
C PHE A 404 -1.45 -3.10 -3.07
N TYR A 405 -2.57 -3.67 -3.49
CA TYR A 405 -3.08 -4.86 -2.84
C TYR A 405 -3.83 -5.76 -3.81
N THR A 406 -3.76 -7.04 -3.55
CA THR A 406 -4.48 -8.08 -4.27
C THR A 406 -4.68 -9.27 -3.34
N ASP A 407 -5.80 -9.95 -3.48
CA ASP A 407 -6.07 -11.24 -2.88
C ASP A 407 -5.64 -12.41 -3.79
N SER A 408 -5.27 -12.17 -5.05
CA SER A 408 -4.80 -13.18 -6.00
C SER A 408 -3.57 -12.73 -6.79
N LEU A 409 -2.43 -12.65 -6.10
CA LEU A 409 -1.13 -12.30 -6.66
C LEU A 409 -0.75 -13.16 -7.89
N PRO A 410 -0.97 -14.49 -7.92
CA PRO A 410 -0.61 -15.30 -9.10
C PRO A 410 -1.30 -14.90 -10.40
N GLN A 411 -2.47 -14.23 -10.36
CA GLN A 411 -3.14 -13.77 -11.59
C GLN A 411 -2.43 -12.57 -12.24
N ILE A 412 -1.77 -11.73 -11.44
CA ILE A 412 -1.14 -10.49 -11.88
C ILE A 412 0.39 -10.67 -12.01
N TYR A 413 0.97 -11.50 -11.14
CA TYR A 413 2.38 -11.89 -11.13
C TYR A 413 2.49 -13.42 -11.14
N PRO A 414 2.52 -14.06 -12.34
CA PRO A 414 2.44 -15.51 -12.49
C PRO A 414 3.50 -16.31 -11.72
N ASP A 415 4.70 -15.76 -11.52
CA ASP A 415 5.75 -16.42 -10.74
C ASP A 415 5.37 -16.64 -9.26
N ALA A 416 4.37 -15.91 -8.73
CA ALA A 416 3.83 -16.14 -7.39
C ALA A 416 3.14 -17.48 -7.21
N GLU A 417 2.77 -18.19 -8.29
CA GLU A 417 2.18 -19.52 -8.17
C GLU A 417 3.11 -20.48 -7.37
N ARG A 418 4.43 -20.28 -7.44
CA ARG A 418 5.44 -21.07 -6.71
C ARG A 418 5.34 -20.94 -5.18
N PHE A 419 4.85 -19.81 -4.69
CA PHE A 419 4.75 -19.48 -3.28
C PHE A 419 3.32 -19.10 -2.85
N LYS A 420 2.32 -19.57 -3.61
CA LYS A 420 0.88 -19.37 -3.32
C LYS A 420 0.47 -19.75 -1.90
N ASN A 421 1.11 -20.76 -1.31
CA ASN A 421 0.80 -21.25 0.03
C ASN A 421 1.12 -20.24 1.13
N VAL A 422 1.93 -19.21 0.84
CA VAL A 422 2.31 -18.16 1.80
C VAL A 422 1.89 -16.76 1.35
N ALA A 423 1.83 -16.52 0.03
CA ALA A 423 1.54 -15.20 -0.53
C ALA A 423 0.65 -15.27 -1.79
N SER A 424 -0.56 -15.83 -1.63
CA SER A 424 -1.63 -15.61 -2.62
C SER A 424 -2.19 -14.20 -2.51
N GLY A 425 -2.28 -13.66 -1.28
CA GLY A 425 -2.61 -12.26 -1.05
C GLY A 425 -1.35 -11.44 -0.79
N LEU A 426 -1.31 -10.23 -1.36
CA LEU A 426 -0.25 -9.25 -1.12
C LEU A 426 -0.87 -7.89 -0.80
N LEU A 427 -0.36 -7.24 0.25
CA LEU A 427 -0.52 -5.81 0.51
C LEU A 427 0.88 -5.20 0.52
N ALA A 428 1.12 -4.16 -0.27
CA ALA A 428 2.43 -3.54 -0.41
C ALA A 428 2.33 -2.01 -0.30
N ILE A 429 3.13 -1.42 0.58
CA ILE A 429 3.28 0.03 0.69
C ILE A 429 4.73 0.45 0.34
N PRO A 430 4.93 1.36 -0.62
CA PRO A 430 6.24 1.95 -0.88
C PRO A 430 6.57 3.03 0.15
N ILE A 431 7.69 2.87 0.86
CA ILE A 431 8.28 3.95 1.68
C ILE A 431 9.11 4.90 0.81
N SER A 432 9.84 4.33 -0.15
CA SER A 432 10.62 5.06 -1.17
C SER A 432 10.67 4.23 -2.46
N ARG A 433 11.31 4.73 -3.52
CA ARG A 433 11.50 3.98 -4.79
C ARG A 433 12.23 2.63 -4.65
N ARG A 434 12.84 2.35 -3.49
CA ARG A 434 13.61 1.12 -3.22
C ARG A 434 13.21 0.43 -1.92
N ASN A 435 12.30 1.01 -1.14
CA ASN A 435 11.97 0.49 0.19
C ASN A 435 10.48 0.21 0.27
N TYR A 436 10.12 -0.98 0.73
CA TYR A 436 8.75 -1.47 0.78
C TYR A 436 8.46 -2.13 2.13
N VAL A 437 7.22 -2.03 2.57
CA VAL A 437 6.66 -2.94 3.58
C VAL A 437 5.60 -3.77 2.89
N LEU A 438 5.72 -5.09 3.02
CA LEU A 438 4.90 -6.10 2.35
C LEU A 438 4.20 -6.94 3.41
N TRP A 439 2.94 -7.28 3.19
CA TRP A 439 2.20 -8.27 3.97
C TRP A 439 1.66 -9.35 3.05
N PHE A 440 1.64 -10.57 3.58
CA PHE A 440 1.32 -11.78 2.84
C PHE A 440 0.21 -12.55 3.53
N ARG A 441 -0.73 -13.04 2.71
CA ARG A 441 -1.75 -14.00 3.12
C ARG A 441 -1.63 -15.28 2.28
N PRO A 442 -1.78 -16.46 2.89
CA PRO A 442 -1.69 -17.73 2.20
C PRO A 442 -2.91 -17.96 1.32
N GLU A 443 -2.80 -18.92 0.40
CA GLU A 443 -3.95 -19.47 -0.32
C GLU A 443 -4.97 -20.00 0.67
N VAL A 444 -6.21 -19.52 0.57
CA VAL A 444 -7.36 -20.12 1.24
C VAL A 444 -8.22 -20.73 0.15
N ILE A 445 -8.25 -22.06 0.11
CA ILE A 445 -9.11 -22.77 -0.84
C ILE A 445 -10.56 -22.52 -0.43
N GLN A 446 -11.22 -21.63 -1.18
CA GLN A 446 -12.62 -21.29 -0.96
C GLN A 446 -13.47 -22.14 -1.88
N THR A 447 -14.42 -22.88 -1.31
CA THR A 447 -15.44 -23.57 -2.12
C THR A 447 -16.64 -22.65 -2.22
N VAL A 448 -16.79 -21.98 -3.36
CA VAL A 448 -17.97 -21.17 -3.66
C VAL A 448 -19.03 -22.13 -4.21
N ASN A 449 -20.10 -22.32 -3.45
CA ASN A 449 -21.22 -23.13 -3.90
C ASN A 449 -22.15 -22.22 -4.69
N TRP A 450 -22.20 -22.36 -6.00
CA TRP A 450 -23.12 -21.61 -6.85
C TRP A 450 -24.46 -22.34 -6.98
N GLY A 451 -25.55 -21.59 -7.02
CA GLY A 451 -26.92 -22.09 -7.29
C GLY A 451 -27.17 -22.43 -8.77
N GLY A 452 -26.15 -22.98 -9.44
CA GLY A 452 -26.07 -23.27 -10.88
C GLY A 452 -24.70 -22.88 -11.45
N ASP A 453 -24.39 -23.31 -12.67
CA ASP A 453 -23.11 -22.99 -13.35
C ASP A 453 -23.04 -21.48 -13.68
N PRO A 454 -22.11 -20.71 -13.07
CA PRO A 454 -22.00 -19.26 -13.30
C PRO A 454 -21.56 -18.92 -14.73
N HIS A 455 -20.87 -19.84 -15.43
CA HIS A 455 -20.44 -19.63 -16.82
C HIS A 455 -21.59 -19.78 -17.83
N LYS A 456 -22.73 -20.34 -17.40
CA LYS A 456 -23.95 -20.50 -18.20
C LYS A 456 -25.14 -19.83 -17.53
N ALA A 457 -24.94 -18.60 -17.05
CA ALA A 457 -25.98 -17.87 -16.33
C ALA A 457 -27.25 -17.59 -17.17
N PHE A 458 -27.15 -17.62 -18.52
CA PHE A 458 -28.30 -17.52 -19.42
C PHE A 458 -28.17 -18.43 -20.64
N GLU A 459 -29.32 -18.81 -21.21
CA GLU A 459 -29.41 -19.39 -22.55
C GLU A 459 -29.94 -18.35 -23.54
N VAL A 460 -29.45 -18.39 -24.78
CA VAL A 460 -30.00 -17.58 -25.88
C VAL A 460 -30.99 -18.44 -26.67
N SER A 461 -32.28 -18.07 -26.62
CA SER A 461 -33.27 -18.65 -27.52
C SER A 461 -33.48 -17.72 -28.73
N GLN A 462 -33.32 -18.27 -29.94
CA GLN A 462 -33.72 -17.62 -31.18
C GLN A 462 -35.08 -18.18 -31.61
N THR A 463 -36.14 -17.46 -31.29
CA THR A 463 -37.48 -17.70 -31.86
C THR A 463 -37.90 -16.44 -32.61
N GLU A 464 -38.18 -16.59 -33.91
CA GLU A 464 -38.76 -15.56 -34.80
C GLU A 464 -38.15 -14.16 -34.67
N GLY A 465 -36.85 -14.02 -34.94
CA GLY A 465 -36.20 -12.71 -35.11
C GLY A 465 -35.88 -11.94 -33.83
N ASN A 466 -36.30 -12.42 -32.65
CA ASN A 466 -35.92 -11.85 -31.36
C ASN A 466 -34.97 -12.79 -30.59
N VAL A 467 -33.79 -12.28 -30.26
CA VAL A 467 -32.83 -12.92 -29.35
C VAL A 467 -33.33 -12.70 -27.93
N ARG A 468 -33.68 -13.76 -27.19
CA ARG A 468 -34.13 -13.67 -25.79
C ARG A 468 -33.12 -14.36 -24.87
N LEU A 469 -32.74 -13.68 -23.78
CA LEU A 469 -32.05 -14.33 -22.65
C LEU A 469 -33.09 -15.09 -21.82
N CYS A 470 -32.97 -16.41 -21.81
CA CYS A 470 -33.69 -17.28 -20.90
C CYS A 470 -32.84 -17.52 -19.64
N PRO A 471 -33.47 -17.63 -18.46
CA PRO A 471 -32.76 -18.03 -17.25
C PRO A 471 -32.16 -19.42 -17.43
N ARG A 472 -31.13 -19.75 -16.63
CA ARG A 472 -30.59 -21.11 -16.60
C ARG A 472 -31.69 -22.14 -16.26
N LYS A 473 -31.58 -23.32 -16.87
CA LYS A 473 -32.51 -24.45 -16.66
C LYS A 473 -32.22 -25.27 -15.41
N SER A 474 -30.96 -25.28 -14.96
CA SER A 474 -30.53 -26.06 -13.80
C SER A 474 -30.12 -25.14 -12.64
N PHE A 475 -30.58 -25.50 -11.44
CA PHE A 475 -30.15 -24.95 -10.16
C PHE A 475 -29.37 -25.99 -9.33
N GLU A 476 -28.89 -27.05 -9.98
CA GLU A 476 -28.02 -28.02 -9.33
C GLU A 476 -26.77 -27.32 -8.79
N LEU A 477 -26.41 -27.67 -7.56
CA LEU A 477 -25.29 -27.06 -6.85
C LEU A 477 -24.00 -27.26 -7.64
N TRP A 478 -23.39 -26.16 -8.07
CA TRP A 478 -22.10 -26.16 -8.74
C TRP A 478 -21.03 -25.69 -7.76
N LYS A 479 -19.96 -26.46 -7.61
CA LYS A 479 -18.87 -26.12 -6.68
C LYS A 479 -17.71 -25.55 -7.46
N GLU A 480 -17.46 -24.25 -7.29
CA GLU A 480 -16.20 -23.66 -7.70
C GLU A 480 -15.19 -23.84 -6.58
N THR A 481 -14.03 -24.39 -6.91
CA THR A 481 -12.89 -24.34 -5.99
C THR A 481 -12.02 -23.17 -6.42
N VAL A 482 -12.18 -22.04 -5.74
CA VAL A 482 -11.32 -20.87 -5.96
C VAL A 482 -9.97 -21.20 -5.34
N ARG A 483 -8.94 -21.18 -6.19
CA ARG A 483 -7.54 -21.42 -5.86
C ARG A 483 -6.74 -20.17 -6.19
N LEU A 484 -5.54 -20.08 -5.65
CA LEU A 484 -4.60 -18.97 -5.84
C LEU A 484 -5.12 -17.64 -5.26
N THR A 485 -6.04 -17.70 -4.30
CA THR A 485 -6.68 -16.52 -3.70
C THR A 485 -6.62 -16.61 -2.18
N SER A 486 -6.33 -15.50 -1.50
CA SER A 486 -6.34 -15.37 -0.05
C SER A 486 -7.68 -14.85 0.48
N LEU A 487 -7.76 -14.60 1.79
CA LEU A 487 -8.83 -13.74 2.32
C LEU A 487 -8.65 -12.30 1.83
N PRO A 488 -9.75 -11.58 1.53
CA PRO A 488 -9.71 -10.23 0.99
C PRO A 488 -9.20 -9.21 2.03
N TRP A 489 -8.43 -8.24 1.59
CA TRP A 489 -7.95 -7.14 2.44
C TRP A 489 -9.08 -6.17 2.76
N GLN A 490 -9.34 -5.93 4.05
CA GLN A 490 -10.40 -5.02 4.44
C GLN A 490 -9.94 -3.56 4.28
N ALA A 491 -10.89 -2.66 3.96
CA ALA A 491 -10.59 -1.24 3.79
C ALA A 491 -9.93 -0.60 5.03
N VAL A 492 -10.31 -1.05 6.23
CA VAL A 492 -9.70 -0.59 7.49
C VAL A 492 -8.26 -1.05 7.67
N GLU A 493 -7.89 -2.24 7.18
CA GLU A 493 -6.52 -2.77 7.20
C GLU A 493 -5.63 -1.99 6.23
N ILE A 494 -6.12 -1.73 5.02
CA ILE A 494 -5.42 -0.92 4.00
C ILE A 494 -5.16 0.49 4.55
N LYS A 495 -6.16 1.10 5.20
CA LYS A 495 -6.02 2.40 5.83
C LYS A 495 -5.00 2.37 6.98
N ALA A 496 -5.01 1.34 7.82
CA ALA A 496 -4.05 1.20 8.91
C ALA A 496 -2.60 1.07 8.38
N ALA A 497 -2.38 0.33 7.29
CA ALA A 497 -1.08 0.23 6.63
C ALA A 497 -0.61 1.58 6.05
N LEU A 498 -1.51 2.35 5.44
CA LEU A 498 -1.21 3.71 4.95
C LEU A 498 -0.85 4.68 6.09
N GLU A 499 -1.53 4.61 7.23
CA GLU A 499 -1.18 5.44 8.38
C GLU A 499 0.15 5.01 9.02
N LEU A 500 0.45 3.70 9.05
CA LEU A 500 1.78 3.22 9.45
C LEU A 500 2.87 3.73 8.50
N ARG A 501 2.63 3.73 7.18
CA ARG A 501 3.55 4.31 6.18
C ARG A 501 3.94 5.73 6.53
N LYS A 502 2.96 6.58 6.86
CA LYS A 502 3.21 7.98 7.24
C LYS A 502 4.11 8.08 8.47
N ALA A 503 3.88 7.23 9.48
CA ALA A 503 4.73 7.19 10.66
C ALA A 503 6.18 6.77 10.33
N ILE A 504 6.36 5.73 9.50
CA ILE A 504 7.69 5.28 9.05
C ILE A 504 8.41 6.40 8.29
N VAL A 505 7.73 7.06 7.33
CA VAL A 505 8.31 8.18 6.57
C VAL A 505 8.75 9.31 7.50
N ASN A 506 7.95 9.65 8.50
CA ASN A 506 8.32 10.69 9.48
C ASN A 506 9.56 10.32 10.30
N ILE A 507 9.68 9.06 10.74
CA ILE A 507 10.87 8.59 11.47
C ILE A 507 12.11 8.66 10.58
N VAL A 508 12.02 8.19 9.33
CA VAL A 508 13.13 8.22 8.38
C VAL A 508 13.56 9.66 8.06
N LEU A 509 12.61 10.58 7.88
CA LEU A 509 12.91 12.00 7.66
C LEU A 509 13.63 12.63 8.85
N ARG A 510 13.19 12.33 10.08
CA ARG A 510 13.83 12.84 11.29
C ARG A 510 15.25 12.33 11.45
N GLN A 511 15.49 11.03 11.22
CA GLN A 511 16.84 10.46 11.26
C GLN A 511 17.76 11.08 10.19
N ALA A 512 17.24 11.35 9.00
CA ALA A 512 18.00 12.02 7.95
C ALA A 512 18.39 13.45 8.32
N ASP A 513 17.50 14.20 8.97
CA ASP A 513 17.76 15.56 9.45
C ASP A 513 18.80 15.58 10.59
N GLU A 514 18.68 14.69 11.57
CA GLU A 514 19.66 14.51 12.65
C GLU A 514 21.06 14.16 12.11
N LEU A 515 21.13 13.27 11.11
CA LEU A 515 22.38 12.89 10.45
C LEU A 515 22.99 14.07 9.67
N ALA A 516 22.17 14.86 8.99
CA ALA A 516 22.62 16.04 8.26
C ALA A 516 23.21 17.10 9.21
N GLN A 517 22.56 17.31 10.36
CA GLN A 517 23.06 18.23 11.38
C GLN A 517 24.41 17.78 11.96
N LEU A 518 24.54 16.49 12.31
CA LEU A 518 25.81 15.93 12.79
C LEU A 518 26.95 16.06 11.77
N ALA A 519 26.65 15.84 10.49
CA ALA A 519 27.63 16.01 9.42
C ALA A 519 28.09 17.48 9.31
N GLN A 520 27.16 18.43 9.43
CA GLN A 520 27.46 19.85 9.39
C GLN A 520 28.30 20.29 10.61
N ASP A 521 27.98 19.80 11.81
CA ASP A 521 28.72 20.10 13.03
C ASP A 521 30.14 19.53 12.98
N LEU A 522 30.31 18.32 12.43
CA LEU A 522 31.61 17.71 12.21
C LEU A 522 32.46 18.52 11.22
N GLU A 523 31.86 18.95 10.11
CA GLU A 523 32.54 19.78 9.11
C GLU A 523 33.00 21.11 9.71
N ARG A 524 32.14 21.76 10.50
CA ARG A 524 32.47 22.99 11.22
C ARG A 524 33.60 22.79 12.23
N SER A 525 33.52 21.75 13.07
CA SER A 525 34.55 21.46 14.07
C SER A 525 35.92 21.20 13.42
N ASN A 526 35.93 20.47 12.30
CA ASN A 526 37.14 20.22 11.54
C ASN A 526 37.74 21.52 10.94
N ALA A 527 36.90 22.43 10.46
CA ALA A 527 37.33 23.73 9.97
C ALA A 527 37.90 24.63 11.10
N GLU A 528 37.27 24.65 12.27
CA GLU A 528 37.74 25.40 13.44
C GLU A 528 39.09 24.88 13.95
N LEU A 529 39.28 23.56 14.03
CA LEU A 529 40.55 22.94 14.42
C LEU A 529 41.69 23.32 13.47
N LYS A 530 41.42 23.33 12.17
CA LYS A 530 42.39 23.74 11.13
C LYS A 530 42.78 25.20 11.27
N LYS A 531 41.80 26.09 11.50
CA LYS A 531 42.04 27.52 11.70
C LYS A 531 42.86 27.79 12.97
N PHE A 532 42.56 27.09 14.06
CA PHE A 532 43.31 27.19 15.30
C PHE A 532 44.79 26.84 15.11
N ALA A 533 45.09 25.71 14.46
CA ALA A 533 46.46 25.29 14.19
C ALA A 533 47.26 26.33 13.38
N TYR A 534 46.61 26.99 12.42
CA TYR A 534 47.24 28.04 11.61
C TYR A 534 47.55 29.30 12.41
N VAL A 535 46.54 29.84 13.12
CA VAL A 535 46.69 31.08 13.90
C VAL A 535 47.69 30.90 15.03
N ALA A 536 47.58 29.81 15.80
CA ALA A 536 48.49 29.54 16.91
C ALA A 536 49.95 29.43 16.45
N SER A 537 50.22 28.82 15.29
CA SER A 537 51.57 28.70 14.76
C SER A 537 52.14 30.06 14.34
N HIS A 538 51.35 30.91 13.67
CA HIS A 538 51.76 32.26 13.29
C HIS A 538 52.09 33.11 14.52
N ASP A 539 51.20 33.11 15.51
CA ASP A 539 51.33 33.95 16.71
C ASP A 539 52.47 33.48 17.63
N LEU A 540 52.93 32.23 17.51
CA LEU A 540 54.12 31.73 18.21
C LEU A 540 55.44 32.05 17.49
N GLN A 541 55.43 32.19 16.15
CA GLN A 541 56.65 32.50 15.38
C GLN A 541 57.16 33.92 15.62
N GLU A 542 56.26 34.90 15.70
CA GLU A 542 56.63 36.30 15.87
C GLU A 542 57.40 36.59 17.17
N PRO A 543 56.96 36.16 18.37
CA PRO A 543 57.74 36.36 19.60
C PRO A 543 59.04 35.56 19.61
N LEU A 544 59.07 34.35 19.01
CA LEU A 544 60.31 33.57 18.90
C LEU A 544 61.36 34.26 18.04
N ASN A 545 60.95 34.85 16.91
CA ASN A 545 61.84 35.66 16.07
C ASN A 545 62.46 36.84 16.83
N GLN A 546 61.67 37.51 17.68
CA GLN A 546 62.19 38.60 18.50
C GLN A 546 63.24 38.11 19.51
N VAL A 547 62.99 36.98 20.18
CA VAL A 547 63.96 36.39 21.11
C VAL A 547 65.25 36.01 20.38
N ALA A 548 65.17 35.35 19.21
CA ALA A 548 66.34 35.04 18.39
C ALA A 548 67.16 36.30 18.04
N ASN A 549 66.50 37.35 17.55
CA ASN A 549 67.17 38.59 17.15
C ASN A 549 67.90 39.26 18.32
N TYR A 550 67.29 39.33 19.51
CA TYR A 550 67.94 39.93 20.69
C TYR A 550 69.12 39.10 21.19
N VAL A 551 69.01 37.77 21.19
CA VAL A 551 70.10 36.89 21.60
C VAL A 551 71.27 36.97 20.60
N GLN A 552 70.99 36.99 19.29
CA GLN A 552 72.01 37.19 18.25
C GLN A 552 72.68 38.58 18.33
N LEU A 553 71.92 39.63 18.65
CA LEU A 553 72.48 40.97 18.87
C LEU A 553 73.40 41.01 20.11
N LEU A 554 73.06 40.26 21.17
CA LEU A 554 73.93 40.11 22.35
C LEU A 554 75.24 39.40 21.98
N GLU A 555 75.15 38.30 21.22
CA GLU A 555 76.29 37.56 20.70
C GLU A 555 77.23 38.46 19.88
N MET A 556 76.70 39.22 18.93
CA MET A 556 77.48 40.10 18.06
C MET A 556 78.09 41.29 18.81
N ARG A 557 77.37 41.87 19.79
CA ARG A 557 77.78 43.13 20.44
C ARG A 557 78.87 42.93 21.50
N TYR A 558 78.85 41.80 22.20
CA TYR A 558 79.79 41.50 23.28
C TYR A 558 80.78 40.40 22.91
N GLN A 559 80.95 40.14 21.62
CA GLN A 559 81.86 39.12 21.10
C GLN A 559 83.30 39.39 21.58
N GLY A 560 83.85 38.48 22.38
CA GLY A 560 85.18 38.61 22.98
C GLY A 560 85.24 39.44 24.27
N GLU A 561 84.12 39.99 24.75
CA GLU A 561 84.01 40.67 26.05
C GLU A 561 83.34 39.81 27.13
N LEU A 562 82.73 38.68 26.75
CA LEU A 562 82.06 37.72 27.63
C LEU A 562 82.98 36.57 28.06
N ASP A 563 82.71 35.98 29.23
CA ASP A 563 83.35 34.73 29.66
C ASP A 563 82.87 33.53 28.83
N GLU A 564 83.59 32.41 28.97
CA GLU A 564 83.34 31.20 28.17
C GLU A 564 81.92 30.65 28.43
N ASP A 565 81.49 30.65 29.69
CA ASP A 565 80.16 30.22 30.13
C ASP A 565 79.03 31.09 29.51
N ALA A 566 79.18 32.42 29.47
CA ALA A 566 78.17 33.30 28.87
C ALA A 566 78.05 33.13 27.35
N ASN A 567 79.16 32.90 26.63
CA ASN A 567 79.11 32.57 25.20
C ASN A 567 78.42 31.23 24.96
N GLU A 568 78.65 30.24 25.83
CA GLU A 568 77.99 28.93 25.78
C GLU A 568 76.47 29.06 26.02
N PHE A 569 76.04 29.85 27.02
CA PHE A 569 74.62 30.09 27.29
C PHE A 569 73.89 30.83 26.16
N ILE A 570 74.54 31.81 25.54
CA ILE A 570 74.00 32.50 24.36
C ILE A 570 73.81 31.51 23.21
N THR A 571 74.82 30.65 22.96
CA THR A 571 74.75 29.60 21.95
C THR A 571 73.56 28.66 22.20
N TYR A 572 73.39 28.17 23.44
CA TYR A 572 72.24 27.33 23.79
C TYR A 572 70.89 28.03 23.61
N ALA A 573 70.80 29.33 23.90
CA ALA A 573 69.58 30.09 23.71
C ALA A 573 69.22 30.26 22.22
N VAL A 574 70.20 30.57 21.36
CA VAL A 574 70.00 30.63 19.90
C VAL A 574 69.55 29.29 19.35
N GLU A 575 70.21 28.20 19.76
CA GLU A 575 69.84 26.84 19.35
C GLU A 575 68.45 26.42 19.85
N GLY A 576 68.06 26.86 21.05
CA GLY A 576 66.73 26.64 21.61
C GLY A 576 65.63 27.33 20.80
N VAL A 577 65.85 28.59 20.42
CA VAL A 577 64.89 29.35 19.59
C VAL A 577 64.80 28.78 18.18
N SER A 578 65.94 28.45 17.56
CA SER A 578 65.97 27.83 16.23
C SER A 578 65.23 26.48 16.20
N LEU A 579 65.37 25.67 17.27
CA LEU A 579 64.60 24.44 17.40
C LEU A 579 63.09 24.72 17.47
N MET A 580 62.66 25.66 18.31
CA MET A 580 61.23 25.99 18.43
C MET A 580 60.64 26.48 17.11
N GLN A 581 61.38 27.30 16.37
CA GLN A 581 60.97 27.77 15.05
C GLN A 581 60.79 26.60 14.06
N THR A 582 61.76 25.68 14.03
CA THR A 582 61.69 24.48 13.19
C THR A 582 60.50 23.59 13.57
N LEU A 583 60.21 23.42 14.87
CA LEU A 583 59.05 22.65 15.33
C LEU A 583 57.73 23.27 14.88
N ILE A 584 57.60 24.59 14.95
CA ILE A 584 56.39 25.29 14.51
C ILE A 584 56.23 25.19 12.99
N ASP A 585 57.32 25.37 12.24
CA ASP A 585 57.31 25.20 10.78
C ASP A 585 56.91 23.78 10.39
N ASP A 586 57.43 22.77 11.07
CA ASP A 586 57.07 21.36 10.81
C ASP A 586 55.59 21.07 11.11
N VAL A 587 55.02 21.66 12.16
CA VAL A 587 53.58 21.55 12.47
C VAL A 587 52.73 22.22 11.39
N LEU A 588 53.15 23.38 10.91
CA LEU A 588 52.50 24.08 9.81
C LEU A 588 52.55 23.27 8.51
N VAL A 589 53.71 22.70 8.18
CA VAL A 589 53.88 21.83 7.01
C VAL A 589 52.96 20.61 7.14
N TYR A 590 52.98 19.93 8.28
CA TYR A 590 52.12 18.77 8.54
C TYR A 590 50.63 19.08 8.39
N SER A 591 50.18 20.25 8.88
CA SER A 591 48.79 20.72 8.73
C SER A 591 48.44 21.12 7.28
N LYS A 592 49.38 21.75 6.56
CA LYS A 592 49.19 22.22 5.18
C LYS A 592 49.10 21.11 4.13
N VAL A 593 49.69 19.94 4.40
CA VAL A 593 49.64 18.77 3.49
C VAL A 593 48.19 18.36 3.16
N ASP A 594 47.22 18.67 4.03
CA ASP A 594 45.78 18.40 3.83
C ASP A 594 45.01 19.56 3.16
N THR A 595 45.51 20.81 3.24
CA THR A 595 44.76 22.03 2.86
C THR A 595 45.01 22.51 1.43
N GLN A 596 46.15 22.19 0.84
CA GLN A 596 46.36 22.51 -0.56
C GLN A 596 45.52 21.56 -1.41
N ALA A 597 44.52 22.09 -2.12
CA ALA A 597 43.89 21.42 -3.24
C ALA A 597 44.97 21.21 -4.32
N ILE A 598 45.81 20.19 -4.12
CA ILE A 598 46.89 19.86 -5.02
C ILE A 598 46.25 19.26 -6.24
N ALA A 599 46.42 19.94 -7.37
CA ALA A 599 46.16 19.34 -8.66
C ALA A 599 47.18 18.20 -8.82
N PHE A 600 46.72 16.95 -8.63
CA PHE A 600 47.50 15.80 -9.05
C PHE A 600 47.68 15.90 -10.56
N GLN A 601 48.92 16.04 -11.00
CA GLN A 601 49.26 16.17 -12.40
C GLN A 601 50.24 15.05 -12.76
N PRO A 602 50.31 14.65 -14.04
CA PRO A 602 51.36 13.75 -14.51
C PRO A 602 52.74 14.34 -14.16
N THR A 603 53.40 13.76 -13.17
CA THR A 603 54.67 14.24 -12.63
C THR A 603 55.75 13.21 -12.92
N GLN A 604 56.80 13.63 -13.61
CA GLN A 604 58.02 12.83 -13.79
C GLN A 604 58.74 12.75 -12.44
N VAL A 605 58.73 11.57 -11.82
CA VAL A 605 59.29 11.37 -10.47
C VAL A 605 60.78 11.72 -10.43
N GLU A 606 61.50 11.48 -11.53
CA GLU A 606 62.90 11.82 -11.69
C GLU A 606 63.19 13.31 -11.46
N THR A 607 62.37 14.21 -12.01
CA THR A 607 62.53 15.67 -11.77
C THR A 607 62.31 16.06 -10.31
N ALA A 608 61.45 15.34 -9.58
CA ALA A 608 61.23 15.58 -8.15
C ALA A 608 62.43 15.11 -7.32
N LEU A 609 63.00 13.95 -7.68
CA LEU A 609 64.23 13.43 -7.08
C LEU A 609 65.43 14.36 -7.34
N GLU A 610 65.63 14.81 -8.58
CA GLU A 610 66.70 15.76 -8.95
C GLU A 610 66.65 17.05 -8.13
N ARG A 611 65.46 17.60 -7.93
CA ARG A 611 65.26 18.80 -7.08
C ARG A 611 65.60 18.51 -5.62
N ALA A 612 65.18 17.36 -5.09
CA ALA A 612 65.53 16.95 -3.74
C ALA A 612 67.05 16.80 -3.57
N LEU A 613 67.74 16.20 -4.55
CA LEU A 613 69.20 16.08 -4.57
C LEU A 613 69.90 17.44 -4.68
N SER A 614 69.36 18.36 -5.49
CA SER A 614 69.87 19.74 -5.58
C SER A 614 69.77 20.46 -4.23
N ASN A 615 68.68 20.28 -3.49
CA ASN A 615 68.51 20.87 -2.16
C ASN A 615 69.51 20.29 -1.13
N LEU A 616 69.96 19.04 -1.33
CA LEU A 616 70.88 18.34 -0.43
C LEU A 616 72.34 18.39 -0.90
N ARG A 617 72.65 19.14 -1.97
CA ARG A 617 73.96 19.13 -2.65
C ARG A 617 75.15 19.35 -1.71
N GLN A 618 75.07 20.32 -0.78
CA GLN A 618 76.15 20.58 0.18
C GLN A 618 76.39 19.37 1.09
N ARG A 619 75.32 18.81 1.68
CA ARG A 619 75.42 17.64 2.56
C ARG A 619 75.96 16.41 1.83
N ILE A 620 75.60 16.22 0.57
CA ILE A 620 76.09 15.13 -0.28
C ILE A 620 77.60 15.28 -0.52
N LEU A 621 78.08 16.50 -0.81
CA LEU A 621 79.51 16.79 -1.00
C LEU A 621 80.32 16.59 0.28
N GLU A 622 79.81 17.07 1.42
CA GLU A 622 80.46 16.95 2.72
C GLU A 622 80.58 15.50 3.20
N THR A 623 79.59 14.66 2.87
CA THR A 623 79.55 13.25 3.30
C THR A 623 80.11 12.26 2.29
N GLY A 624 80.41 12.70 1.06
CA GLY A 624 80.85 11.83 -0.02
C GLY A 624 79.81 10.77 -0.43
N ALA A 625 78.51 11.06 -0.22
CA ALA A 625 77.44 10.10 -0.45
C ALA A 625 77.31 9.75 -1.95
N THR A 626 77.30 8.47 -2.27
CA THR A 626 77.00 7.98 -3.62
C THR A 626 75.52 7.65 -3.73
N ILE A 627 74.78 8.47 -4.48
CA ILE A 627 73.34 8.30 -4.67
C ILE A 627 73.08 7.83 -6.10
N THR A 628 72.39 6.70 -6.23
CA THR A 628 72.02 6.09 -7.52
C THR A 628 70.51 5.90 -7.59
N HIS A 629 69.96 5.80 -8.79
CA HIS A 629 68.55 5.47 -8.97
C HIS A 629 68.32 4.68 -10.26
N ASP A 630 67.24 3.89 -10.26
CA ASP A 630 66.73 3.24 -11.47
C ASP A 630 65.91 4.23 -12.33
N ALA A 631 65.39 3.78 -13.47
CA ALA A 631 64.47 4.59 -14.27
C ALA A 631 63.16 4.82 -13.51
N LEU A 632 62.83 6.08 -13.22
CA LEU A 632 61.66 6.43 -12.40
C LEU A 632 60.45 6.78 -13.28
N PRO A 633 59.24 6.31 -12.93
CA PRO A 633 58.04 6.49 -13.75
C PRO A 633 57.48 7.91 -13.68
N THR A 634 56.48 8.18 -14.55
CA THR A 634 55.56 9.31 -14.38
C THR A 634 54.33 8.85 -13.60
N VAL A 635 53.95 9.57 -12.54
CA VAL A 635 52.81 9.24 -11.68
C VAL A 635 51.88 10.46 -11.49
N MET A 636 50.61 10.20 -11.17
CA MET A 636 49.65 11.24 -10.82
C MET A 636 49.87 11.69 -9.37
N ALA A 637 50.72 12.68 -9.17
CA ALA A 637 51.15 13.14 -7.85
C ALA A 637 51.41 14.65 -7.82
N GLY A 638 51.55 15.20 -6.61
CA GLY A 638 52.00 16.59 -6.43
C GLY A 638 53.53 16.67 -6.50
N SER A 639 54.08 17.41 -7.47
CA SER A 639 55.53 17.51 -7.66
C SER A 639 56.30 18.00 -6.43
N THR A 640 55.75 18.99 -5.72
CA THR A 640 56.36 19.55 -4.51
C THR A 640 56.35 18.55 -3.35
N GLN A 641 55.28 17.77 -3.22
CA GLN A 641 55.15 16.75 -2.18
C GLN A 641 56.10 15.57 -2.42
N LEU A 642 56.23 15.12 -3.67
CA LEU A 642 57.22 14.09 -4.01
C LEU A 642 58.65 14.57 -3.76
N MET A 643 58.98 15.79 -4.15
CA MET A 643 60.29 16.39 -3.87
C MET A 643 60.56 16.39 -2.35
N GLN A 644 59.58 16.81 -1.54
CA GLN A 644 59.70 16.84 -0.08
C GLN A 644 59.84 15.44 0.53
N LEU A 645 59.09 14.45 0.02
CA LEU A 645 59.20 13.05 0.41
C LEU A 645 60.64 12.53 0.20
N PHE A 646 61.17 12.68 -1.02
CA PHE A 646 62.55 12.26 -1.32
C PHE A 646 63.58 13.02 -0.50
N GLN A 647 63.41 14.34 -0.35
CA GLN A 647 64.31 15.16 0.45
C GLN A 647 64.37 14.66 1.90
N ASN A 648 63.23 14.33 2.51
CA ASN A 648 63.18 13.83 3.89
C ASN A 648 63.80 12.44 4.03
N LEU A 649 63.48 11.51 3.12
CA LEU A 649 64.04 10.15 3.16
C LEU A 649 65.56 10.14 2.93
N ILE A 650 66.05 10.90 1.94
CA ILE A 650 67.48 10.99 1.63
C ILE A 650 68.23 11.76 2.73
N ALA A 651 67.65 12.84 3.27
CA ALA A 651 68.27 13.56 4.38
C ALA A 651 68.40 12.67 5.63
N ASN A 652 67.43 11.78 5.89
CA ASN A 652 67.53 10.80 6.97
C ASN A 652 68.65 9.79 6.71
N ALA A 653 68.76 9.25 5.49
CA ALA A 653 69.85 8.34 5.12
C ALA A 653 71.24 8.99 5.28
N ILE A 654 71.40 10.28 4.90
CA ILE A 654 72.65 11.03 5.10
C ILE A 654 72.96 11.25 6.58
N LYS A 655 71.92 11.55 7.37
CA LYS A 655 72.04 11.83 8.79
C LYS A 655 72.43 10.59 9.59
N PHE A 656 71.81 9.45 9.33
CA PHE A 656 71.99 8.20 10.08
C PHE A 656 72.94 7.22 9.37
N ARG A 657 74.09 7.72 8.91
CA ARG A 657 75.11 6.93 8.22
C ARG A 657 75.98 6.11 9.19
N SER A 658 76.51 4.99 8.70
CA SER A 658 77.54 4.20 9.38
C SER A 658 78.95 4.71 9.01
N ASP A 659 80.01 4.03 9.49
CA ASP A 659 81.40 4.32 9.11
C ASP A 659 81.74 3.90 7.67
N GLN A 660 80.85 3.18 6.98
CA GLN A 660 81.05 2.81 5.58
C GLN A 660 80.75 3.99 4.64
N PRO A 661 81.37 4.02 3.43
CA PRO A 661 80.99 5.00 2.41
C PRO A 661 79.49 4.95 2.15
N LEU A 662 78.82 6.09 2.32
CA LEU A 662 77.36 6.16 2.26
C LEU A 662 76.86 5.90 0.83
N GLN A 663 76.05 4.86 0.69
CA GLN A 663 75.40 4.45 -0.55
C GLN A 663 73.90 4.52 -0.37
N ILE A 664 73.23 5.30 -1.22
CA ILE A 664 71.78 5.42 -1.25
C ILE A 664 71.30 5.03 -2.64
N HIS A 665 70.31 4.14 -2.72
CA HIS A 665 69.72 3.70 -3.98
C HIS A 665 68.20 3.91 -3.97
N VAL A 666 67.68 4.56 -5.01
CA VAL A 666 66.24 4.80 -5.20
C VAL A 666 65.72 3.94 -6.35
N GLY A 667 64.77 3.06 -6.09
CA GLY A 667 64.17 2.22 -7.12
C GLY A 667 62.65 2.34 -7.18
N ALA A 668 62.09 1.84 -8.28
CA ALA A 668 60.65 1.81 -8.52
C ALA A 668 60.25 0.56 -9.31
N GLU A 669 59.15 -0.06 -8.92
CA GLU A 669 58.56 -1.22 -9.58
C GLU A 669 57.06 -1.00 -9.81
N ARG A 670 56.59 -1.47 -10.97
CA ARG A 670 55.19 -1.42 -11.32
C ARG A 670 54.45 -2.65 -10.79
N LEU A 671 53.49 -2.43 -9.88
CA LEU A 671 52.49 -3.44 -9.49
C LEU A 671 51.19 -3.24 -10.31
N GLU A 672 50.23 -4.16 -10.19
CA GLU A 672 48.98 -4.12 -11.00
C GLU A 672 48.26 -2.76 -10.87
N ASP A 673 47.97 -2.35 -9.62
CA ASP A 673 47.15 -1.17 -9.28
C ASP A 673 47.95 0.00 -8.68
N GLU A 674 49.26 -0.14 -8.51
CA GLU A 674 50.10 0.89 -7.87
C GLU A 674 51.56 0.82 -8.34
N TRP A 675 52.30 1.89 -8.08
CA TRP A 675 53.75 1.93 -8.18
C TRP A 675 54.35 1.75 -6.79
N LEU A 676 55.27 0.79 -6.65
CA LEU A 676 56.08 0.61 -5.46
C LEU A 676 57.40 1.36 -5.65
N PHE A 677 57.80 2.15 -4.67
CA PHE A 677 59.09 2.83 -4.62
C PHE A 677 59.85 2.41 -3.37
N TRP A 678 61.18 2.45 -3.44
CA TRP A 678 62.01 2.27 -2.27
C TRP A 678 63.23 3.20 -2.26
N VAL A 679 63.65 3.58 -1.06
CA VAL A 679 64.92 4.28 -0.78
C VAL A 679 65.71 3.39 0.16
N ARG A 680 66.81 2.81 -0.33
CA ARG A 680 67.70 1.93 0.42
C ARG A 680 69.00 2.64 0.77
N ASP A 681 69.42 2.56 2.02
CA ASP A 681 70.70 3.06 2.53
C ASP A 681 71.53 1.96 3.23
N ASN A 682 72.83 2.20 3.41
CA ASN A 682 73.75 1.36 4.20
C ASN A 682 74.14 2.00 5.54
N GLY A 683 73.20 2.74 6.15
CA GLY A 683 73.38 3.46 7.40
C GLY A 683 73.41 2.55 8.65
N ILE A 684 73.17 3.15 9.82
CA ILE A 684 73.21 2.43 11.11
C ILE A 684 72.09 1.40 11.29
N GLY A 685 71.05 1.44 10.44
CA GLY A 685 69.86 0.61 10.56
C GLY A 685 68.97 0.98 11.75
N ILE A 686 67.75 0.46 11.76
CA ILE A 686 66.70 0.69 12.75
C ILE A 686 66.31 -0.67 13.31
N ASP A 687 66.20 -0.78 14.64
CA ASP A 687 65.67 -1.99 15.26
C ASP A 687 64.20 -2.19 14.83
N PRO A 688 63.83 -3.36 14.29
CA PRO A 688 62.48 -3.65 13.80
C PRO A 688 61.35 -3.30 14.78
N GLN A 689 61.60 -3.35 16.10
CA GLN A 689 60.61 -3.00 17.12
C GLN A 689 60.13 -1.53 17.04
N PHE A 690 60.87 -0.66 16.36
CA PHE A 690 60.54 0.75 16.21
C PHE A 690 59.89 1.12 14.87
N SER A 691 59.68 0.16 13.96
CA SER A 691 59.22 0.40 12.58
C SER A 691 57.93 1.21 12.46
N ASP A 692 56.97 1.02 13.38
CA ASP A 692 55.73 1.81 13.41
C ASP A 692 55.89 3.16 14.14
N ARG A 693 56.80 3.21 15.11
CA ARG A 693 57.02 4.35 16.00
C ARG A 693 57.74 5.50 15.32
N ILE A 694 58.60 5.23 14.33
CA ILE A 694 59.35 6.27 13.63
C ILE A 694 58.48 7.22 12.79
N PHE A 695 57.24 6.84 12.49
CA PHE A 695 56.29 7.67 11.75
C PHE A 695 55.35 8.50 12.65
N VAL A 696 55.47 8.39 13.98
CA VAL A 696 54.66 9.16 14.93
C VAL A 696 55.23 10.58 15.09
N ILE A 697 54.35 11.57 15.17
CA ILE A 697 54.69 12.99 15.34
C ILE A 697 55.56 13.18 16.60
N PHE A 698 56.68 13.89 16.46
CA PHE A 698 57.66 14.19 17.52
C PHE A 698 58.40 13.00 18.16
N GLN A 699 58.32 11.80 17.57
CA GLN A 699 59.03 10.62 18.10
C GLN A 699 60.48 10.55 17.56
N ARG A 700 61.44 10.28 18.45
CA ARG A 700 62.88 10.11 18.12
C ARG A 700 63.42 8.83 18.76
N LEU A 701 64.36 8.17 18.09
CA LEU A 701 65.05 6.97 18.59
C LEU A 701 66.41 7.27 19.26
N HIS A 702 67.05 8.36 18.86
CA HIS A 702 68.34 8.82 19.39
C HIS A 702 68.18 10.12 20.17
N THR A 703 69.09 10.35 21.13
CA THR A 703 69.13 11.61 21.89
C THR A 703 69.55 12.77 20.99
N ARG A 704 69.26 13.99 21.44
CA ARG A 704 69.58 15.21 20.68
C ARG A 704 71.08 15.39 20.49
N ASP A 705 71.86 14.92 21.46
CA ASP A 705 73.33 15.02 21.47
C ASP A 705 73.98 14.04 20.48
N GLU A 706 73.28 12.96 20.13
CA GLU A 706 73.75 11.98 19.14
C GLU A 706 73.40 12.41 17.69
N TYR A 707 72.18 12.92 17.44
CA TYR A 707 71.74 13.27 16.09
C TYR A 707 70.72 14.45 16.02
N PRO A 708 71.01 15.55 15.31
CA PRO A 708 70.15 16.74 15.28
C PRO A 708 68.90 16.59 14.40
N GLY A 709 67.70 16.98 14.88
CA GLY A 709 66.46 17.04 14.08
C GLY A 709 65.19 17.06 14.93
N THR A 710 64.03 17.36 14.34
CA THR A 710 62.76 17.55 15.07
C THR A 710 61.98 16.27 15.38
N GLY A 711 62.14 15.23 14.54
CA GLY A 711 61.33 14.00 14.59
C GLY A 711 60.06 14.06 13.72
N MET A 712 59.89 15.11 12.91
CA MET A 712 58.69 15.31 12.07
C MET A 712 58.83 14.78 10.65
N GLY A 713 60.06 14.63 10.14
CA GLY A 713 60.31 14.31 8.73
C GLY A 713 59.61 13.04 8.22
N LEU A 714 59.67 11.94 8.98
CA LEU A 714 58.99 10.69 8.60
C LEU A 714 57.47 10.75 8.77
N ALA A 715 56.97 11.46 9.79
CA ALA A 715 55.53 11.71 9.94
C ALA A 715 54.96 12.51 8.75
N ILE A 716 55.73 13.49 8.24
CA ILE A 716 55.40 14.23 7.02
C ILE A 716 55.41 13.30 5.79
N CYS A 717 56.40 12.40 5.67
CA CYS A 717 56.45 11.41 4.59
C CYS A 717 55.21 10.52 4.60
N LYS A 718 54.83 10.00 5.77
CA LYS A 718 53.60 9.21 5.94
C LYS A 718 52.36 9.99 5.54
N LYS A 719 52.25 11.24 6.00
CA LYS A 719 51.11 12.09 5.66
C LYS A 719 51.02 12.36 4.15
N ILE A 720 52.14 12.63 3.48
CA ILE A 720 52.19 12.82 2.03
C ILE A 720 51.68 11.58 1.31
N ILE A 721 52.13 10.38 1.70
CA ILE A 721 51.74 9.13 1.05
C ILE A 721 50.27 8.79 1.32
N GLU A 722 49.77 9.02 2.53
CA GLU A 722 48.35 8.88 2.86
C GLU A 722 47.47 9.82 2.02
N CYS A 723 47.90 11.06 1.76
CA CYS A 723 47.21 11.99 0.86
C CYS A 723 47.15 11.49 -0.59
N HIS A 724 48.13 10.68 -1.02
CA HIS A 724 48.13 9.98 -2.31
C HIS A 724 47.39 8.64 -2.26
N ARG A 725 46.76 8.27 -1.14
CA ARG A 725 46.11 6.96 -0.89
C ARG A 725 47.07 5.76 -0.99
N GLY A 726 48.37 6.00 -0.77
CA GLY A 726 49.40 4.96 -0.74
C GLY A 726 49.69 4.47 0.68
N ARG A 727 50.72 3.63 0.80
CA ARG A 727 51.26 3.15 2.10
C ARG A 727 52.75 3.42 2.16
N ILE A 728 53.30 3.67 3.35
CA ILE A 728 54.75 3.78 3.59
C ILE A 728 55.13 2.85 4.75
N TRP A 729 56.27 2.18 4.65
CA TRP A 729 56.83 1.33 5.71
C TRP A 729 58.35 1.27 5.59
N VAL A 730 59.02 0.63 6.56
CA VAL A 730 60.46 0.43 6.55
C VAL A 730 60.79 -1.04 6.82
N GLU A 731 61.80 -1.55 6.13
CA GLU A 731 62.47 -2.80 6.47
C GLU A 731 63.91 -2.45 6.84
N SER A 732 64.34 -2.79 8.05
CA SER A 732 65.67 -2.45 8.52
C SER A 732 66.13 -3.40 9.62
N GLN A 733 67.44 -3.59 9.72
CA GLN A 733 68.09 -4.32 10.78
C GLN A 733 69.28 -3.51 11.29
N LEU A 734 69.51 -3.52 12.61
CA LEU A 734 70.57 -2.74 13.22
C LEU A 734 71.94 -3.15 12.64
N GLY A 735 72.70 -2.18 12.15
CA GLY A 735 74.02 -2.35 11.52
C GLY A 735 74.01 -2.68 10.02
N GLU A 736 72.85 -2.91 9.40
CA GLU A 736 72.73 -3.33 7.99
C GLU A 736 72.05 -2.30 7.07
N GLY A 737 71.73 -1.10 7.59
CA GLY A 737 71.02 -0.04 6.87
C GLY A 737 69.50 -0.20 6.88
N ALA A 738 68.80 0.69 6.17
CA ALA A 738 67.35 0.69 6.08
C ALA A 738 66.84 0.76 4.64
N THR A 739 65.69 0.16 4.37
CA THR A 739 64.95 0.33 3.11
C THR A 739 63.55 0.85 3.43
N PHE A 740 63.28 2.10 3.04
CA PHE A 740 61.96 2.71 3.16
C PHE A 740 61.17 2.47 1.88
N TYR A 741 60.00 1.84 1.99
CA TYR A 741 59.11 1.57 0.87
C TYR A 741 57.89 2.47 0.90
N PHE A 742 57.39 2.89 -0.26
CA PHE A 742 56.10 3.55 -0.37
C PHE A 742 55.37 3.26 -1.67
N THR A 743 54.04 3.38 -1.68
CA THR A 743 53.22 3.16 -2.88
C THR A 743 52.46 4.39 -3.36
N ILE A 744 52.20 4.46 -4.67
CA ILE A 744 51.35 5.48 -5.31
C ILE A 744 50.39 4.79 -6.32
N PRO A 745 49.06 4.91 -6.17
CA PRO A 745 48.09 4.34 -7.13
C PRO A 745 48.17 4.95 -8.53
N VAL A 746 47.93 4.14 -9.57
CA VAL A 746 48.01 4.54 -11.00
C VAL A 746 47.10 5.71 -11.38
N GLY A 747 45.87 5.71 -10.84
CA GLY A 747 44.77 6.56 -11.30
C GLY A 747 44.64 7.90 -10.57
N GLY A 748 45.55 8.24 -9.65
CA GLY A 748 45.34 9.37 -8.75
C GLY A 748 44.05 9.20 -7.91
N ARG A 749 43.43 10.31 -7.48
CA ARG A 749 42.25 10.31 -6.59
C ARG A 749 41.02 9.55 -7.12
N GLU A 750 40.99 9.13 -8.38
CA GLU A 750 39.90 8.34 -9.00
C GLU A 750 39.91 6.86 -8.58
N ARG A 751 39.81 6.60 -7.27
CA ARG A 751 38.98 5.48 -6.80
C ARG A 751 37.68 6.10 -6.29
N GLU A 752 36.80 6.45 -7.22
CA GLU A 752 35.36 6.47 -6.95
C GLU A 752 34.84 5.04 -7.04
N ARG A 753 34.14 4.61 -6.00
CA ARG A 753 32.94 3.76 -6.11
C ARG A 753 33.06 2.50 -6.99
N ARG A 754 34.01 1.61 -6.69
CA ARG A 754 33.84 0.17 -6.97
C ARG A 754 34.34 -0.64 -5.79
N ASN A 755 33.47 -1.52 -5.29
CA ASN A 755 33.66 -2.51 -4.22
C ASN A 755 33.33 -2.06 -2.79
N GLY A 756 32.03 -1.93 -2.52
CA GLY A 756 31.50 -2.49 -1.29
C GLY A 756 31.59 -4.03 -1.34
N ARG A 757 32.01 -4.61 -0.21
CA ARG A 757 31.94 -6.04 0.14
C ARG A 757 32.61 -7.06 -0.82
N LYS A 758 33.80 -7.53 -0.41
CA LYS A 758 34.05 -8.98 -0.33
C LYS A 758 34.52 -9.33 1.08
N THR A 759 33.58 -9.95 1.78
CA THR A 759 33.66 -10.98 2.81
C THR A 759 35.04 -11.43 3.29
N GLN A 760 35.16 -11.48 4.62
CA GLN A 760 36.10 -12.29 5.38
C GLN A 760 36.23 -13.71 4.79
N ASN A 761 37.48 -14.19 4.71
CA ASN A 761 37.77 -15.60 4.97
C ASN A 761 38.87 -15.65 6.02
N ASN A 762 38.50 -16.11 7.21
CA ASN A 762 39.40 -16.57 8.26
C ASN A 762 40.24 -17.73 7.73
N ILE A 763 41.56 -17.60 7.81
CA ILE A 763 42.49 -18.74 7.83
C ILE A 763 43.59 -18.42 8.87
N PHE A 764 43.46 -19.12 10.01
CA PHE A 764 44.44 -19.44 11.09
C PHE A 764 45.08 -18.33 11.94
N GLY A 765 45.04 -18.54 13.26
CA GLY A 765 45.93 -17.91 14.25
C GLY A 765 45.25 -17.64 15.57
#